data_AF-A0A1J4K612-F1
#
_entry.id   AF-A0A1J4K612-F1
#
_cell.length_a   1.000
_cell.length_b   1.000
_cell.length_c   1.000
_cell.angle_alpha   90.00
_cell.angle_beta   90.00
_cell.angle_gamma   90.00
#
_symmetry.space_group_name_H-M   'P 1'
#
loop_
_entity.id
_entity.type
_entity.pdbx_description
1 polymer ?
#
loop_
_entity_poly.entity_id
_entity_poly.type
_entity_poly.pdbx_seq_one_letter_code
_entity_poly.pdbx_strand_id
1 'polypeptide(L)'
;MMTIYQFNFDFWQKKKNILNWCYFRAAMFAIRKSFSNKLTRSISQLSVEEILLHHNLAQTIRNCAPELFSVFFPKDYPSPSNFNLLIEYALFGKTPNDEKYQNCTHYQINVNAGNFLSSSNEEIQKYIVEDPNQTVLKSLQMFMTMPELWSNSVLTGNFQRIIESLFYANINYLSDEFVMELTVFSLEHVKICAFNELLYSILNNYLPEKNKKSPYISIVLQYAVFYTYNLVYQIKDEDIFYLSMTRKNDILKEHDMNYMRNTQPLNYYLKPIPLPDYLALNNQKIFTGDLADQAFANGFQKFPKKYKHQKTRQITNSPNSNSSENSDKMPVFDLETSKMSAYLILSNVRRAILNDNRLVDMMNDTYLIDLILYCGVFSDFESPISFEAFRILYILFYGYSNYLTPIPLSSEIQEFIDFSADFFIFDSTCLTSQMVNAFPLFWKHRYQTSYKDELIVPEDKLYRMTGPFTIPAERNPLLILLPVFFSEPPLSSQLNAYYLEIFERLNKERINIMGEENENEHNLSDEQMKTVFEIDCTVYEFLMKKFDYFGEEMTFYEAAAQCCPKYSTETKFVDDENHRKATNGGPTYLVNYFQNKFSFFDFELEISQMGSEIQEITNKNCEIINSYFEYLEPKKKIISIIDNKFTHSGNSVTTLERRNMKNNYNQFSMPPNVIVDELTLNDEQ
;
A
#
# COMPACT_ATOMS: atom_id res chain seq x y z
N MET A 1 40.51 -20.59 -65.74
CA MET A 1 39.63 -19.41 -65.96
C MET A 1 38.17 -19.80 -66.21
N MET A 2 37.85 -20.75 -67.09
CA MET A 2 36.45 -21.16 -67.35
C MET A 2 35.66 -21.60 -66.10
N THR A 3 36.28 -22.33 -65.17
CA THR A 3 35.63 -22.80 -63.94
C THR A 3 35.26 -21.68 -62.97
N ILE A 4 36.02 -20.58 -62.95
CA ILE A 4 35.75 -19.41 -62.10
C ILE A 4 34.59 -18.58 -62.68
N TYR A 5 34.49 -18.48 -64.01
CA TYR A 5 33.37 -17.83 -64.67
C TYR A 5 32.05 -18.60 -64.48
N GLN A 6 32.08 -19.93 -64.55
CA GLN A 6 30.91 -20.76 -64.31
C GLN A 6 30.39 -20.61 -62.87
N PHE A 7 31.31 -20.64 -61.89
CA PHE A 7 30.95 -20.48 -60.47
C PHE A 7 30.37 -19.10 -60.16
N ASN A 8 30.95 -18.03 -60.73
CA ASN A 8 30.40 -16.68 -60.58
C ASN A 8 29.03 -16.52 -61.25
N PHE A 9 28.81 -17.15 -62.41
CA PHE A 9 27.51 -17.13 -63.08
C PHE A 9 26.41 -17.84 -62.27
N ASP A 10 26.72 -19.02 -61.72
CA ASP A 10 25.78 -19.79 -60.90
C ASP A 10 25.49 -19.09 -59.56
N PHE A 11 26.48 -18.43 -58.97
CA PHE A 11 26.31 -17.61 -57.77
C PHE A 11 25.39 -16.41 -58.02
N TRP A 12 25.55 -15.71 -59.15
CA TRP A 12 24.68 -14.60 -59.55
C TRP A 12 23.26 -15.05 -59.88
N GLN A 13 23.08 -16.21 -60.53
CA GLN A 13 21.77 -16.81 -60.78
C GLN A 13 21.05 -17.17 -59.47
N LYS A 14 21.74 -17.78 -58.49
CA LYS A 14 21.17 -18.05 -57.16
C LYS A 14 20.79 -16.76 -56.44
N LYS A 15 21.63 -15.72 -56.47
CA LYS A 15 21.33 -14.43 -55.82
C LYS A 15 20.11 -13.74 -56.45
N LYS A 16 19.98 -13.79 -57.80
CA LYS A 16 18.81 -13.27 -58.52
C LYS A 16 17.53 -14.05 -58.17
N ASN A 17 17.61 -15.37 -58.05
CA ASN A 17 16.48 -16.20 -57.67
C ASN A 17 16.03 -15.96 -56.21
N ILE A 18 16.97 -15.75 -55.28
CA ILE A 18 16.66 -15.37 -53.90
C ILE A 18 15.99 -13.99 -53.84
N LEU A 19 16.52 -13.01 -54.58
CA LEU A 19 15.91 -11.67 -54.67
C LEU A 19 14.51 -11.72 -55.27
N ASN A 20 14.31 -12.45 -56.38
CA ASN A 20 12.99 -12.65 -56.98
C ASN A 20 12.04 -13.38 -56.04
N TRP A 21 12.52 -14.35 -55.26
CA TRP A 21 11.71 -15.06 -54.27
C TRP A 21 11.32 -14.15 -53.10
N CYS A 22 12.22 -13.28 -52.63
CA CYS A 22 11.92 -12.24 -51.64
C CYS A 22 10.92 -11.21 -52.18
N TYR A 23 11.07 -10.75 -53.42
CA TYR A 23 10.11 -9.86 -54.08
C TYR A 23 8.75 -10.53 -54.28
N PHE A 24 8.72 -11.80 -54.67
CA PHE A 24 7.48 -12.56 -54.83
C PHE A 24 6.80 -12.82 -53.48
N ARG A 25 7.56 -13.11 -52.41
CA ARG A 25 7.02 -13.18 -51.05
C ARG A 25 6.49 -11.83 -50.59
N ALA A 26 7.24 -10.75 -50.80
CA ALA A 26 6.80 -9.40 -50.47
C ALA A 26 5.53 -9.01 -51.25
N ALA A 27 5.42 -9.36 -52.53
CA ALA A 27 4.24 -9.15 -53.35
C ALA A 27 3.04 -10.04 -52.92
N MET A 28 3.30 -11.29 -52.56
CA MET A 28 2.28 -12.20 -52.00
C MET A 28 1.80 -11.75 -50.61
N PHE A 29 2.68 -11.16 -49.79
CA PHE A 29 2.29 -10.54 -48.53
C PHE A 29 1.64 -9.16 -48.72
N ALA A 30 1.91 -8.46 -49.82
CA ALA A 30 1.27 -7.20 -50.17
C ALA A 30 -0.19 -7.38 -50.65
N ILE A 31 -0.53 -8.55 -51.21
CA ILE A 31 -1.92 -8.90 -51.54
C ILE A 31 -2.54 -9.66 -50.34
N ARG A 32 -2.61 -9.02 -49.18
CA ARG A 32 -3.57 -9.48 -48.16
C ARG A 32 -4.97 -9.22 -48.72
N LYS A 33 -5.73 -10.29 -49.00
CA LYS A 33 -7.17 -10.15 -49.28
C LYS A 33 -7.77 -9.30 -48.16
N SER A 34 -8.46 -8.21 -48.52
CA SER A 34 -9.16 -7.38 -47.54
C SER A 34 -10.07 -8.27 -46.70
N PHE A 35 -10.02 -8.09 -45.38
CA PHE A 35 -10.82 -8.88 -44.48
C PHE A 35 -12.31 -8.68 -44.79
N SER A 36 -13.01 -9.76 -45.12
CA SER A 36 -14.42 -9.69 -45.50
C SER A 36 -15.28 -10.56 -44.59
N ASN A 37 -16.31 -9.97 -43.99
CA ASN A 37 -17.34 -10.67 -43.25
C ASN A 37 -18.73 -10.09 -43.59
N LYS A 38 -19.77 -10.51 -42.87
CA LYS A 38 -21.13 -10.02 -43.11
C LYS A 38 -21.23 -8.49 -42.94
N LEU A 39 -20.54 -7.91 -41.95
CA LEU A 39 -20.57 -6.47 -41.70
C LEU A 39 -19.92 -5.72 -42.87
N THR A 40 -18.70 -6.07 -43.26
CA THR A 40 -17.98 -5.31 -44.30
C THR A 40 -18.67 -5.37 -45.66
N ARG A 41 -19.43 -6.44 -45.95
CA ARG A 41 -20.21 -6.56 -47.20
C ARG A 41 -21.46 -5.68 -47.24
N SER A 42 -22.07 -5.40 -46.09
CA SER A 42 -23.30 -4.62 -46.00
C SER A 42 -23.09 -3.19 -45.49
N ILE A 43 -21.86 -2.83 -45.09
CA ILE A 43 -21.60 -1.63 -44.28
C ILE A 43 -22.05 -0.32 -44.94
N SER A 44 -21.99 -0.23 -46.27
CA SER A 44 -22.41 0.95 -47.03
C SER A 44 -23.92 1.23 -46.97
N GLN A 45 -24.71 0.26 -46.51
CA GLN A 45 -26.16 0.35 -46.38
C GLN A 45 -26.63 0.50 -44.93
N LEU A 46 -25.71 0.43 -43.96
CA LEU A 46 -26.05 0.42 -42.53
C LEU A 46 -25.91 1.81 -41.91
N SER A 47 -26.78 2.13 -40.96
CA SER A 47 -26.61 3.30 -40.09
C SER A 47 -25.44 3.09 -39.11
N VAL A 48 -24.97 4.16 -38.46
CA VAL A 48 -23.91 4.05 -37.43
C VAL A 48 -24.35 3.14 -36.28
N GLU A 49 -25.61 3.23 -35.86
CA GLU A 49 -26.20 2.40 -34.81
C GLU A 49 -26.24 0.92 -35.23
N GLU A 50 -26.60 0.64 -36.49
CA GLU A 50 -26.62 -0.72 -37.04
C GLU A 50 -25.22 -1.33 -37.08
N ILE A 51 -24.21 -0.53 -37.44
CA ILE A 51 -22.80 -0.92 -37.42
C ILE A 51 -22.36 -1.22 -35.98
N LEU A 52 -22.67 -0.32 -35.05
CA LEU A 52 -22.29 -0.44 -33.64
C LEU A 52 -22.97 -1.62 -32.94
N LEU A 53 -24.16 -2.03 -33.37
CA LEU A 53 -24.87 -3.20 -32.84
C LEU A 53 -24.56 -4.50 -33.58
N HIS A 54 -23.78 -4.46 -34.67
CA HIS A 54 -23.55 -5.63 -35.49
C HIS A 54 -22.66 -6.67 -34.77
N HIS A 55 -23.09 -7.93 -34.67
CA HIS A 55 -22.36 -9.02 -33.99
C HIS A 55 -20.91 -9.22 -34.45
N ASN A 56 -20.60 -8.93 -35.72
CA ASN A 56 -19.23 -9.01 -36.24
C ASN A 56 -18.36 -7.76 -36.01
N LEU A 57 -18.84 -6.71 -35.33
CA LEU A 57 -18.11 -5.45 -35.13
C LEU A 57 -16.73 -5.67 -34.51
N ALA A 58 -16.65 -6.38 -33.39
CA ALA A 58 -15.39 -6.63 -32.70
C ALA A 58 -14.36 -7.36 -33.59
N GLN A 59 -14.80 -8.33 -34.38
CA GLN A 59 -13.94 -9.03 -35.33
C GLN A 59 -13.48 -8.09 -36.46
N THR A 60 -14.36 -7.22 -36.95
CA THR A 60 -14.03 -6.25 -38.00
C THR A 60 -13.02 -5.21 -37.52
N ILE A 61 -13.19 -4.68 -36.29
CA ILE A 61 -12.24 -3.77 -35.65
C ILE A 61 -10.87 -4.45 -35.51
N ARG A 62 -10.84 -5.68 -34.98
CA ARG A 62 -9.59 -6.43 -34.77
C ARG A 62 -8.81 -6.69 -36.08
N ASN A 63 -9.51 -6.85 -37.20
CA ASN A 63 -8.89 -7.15 -38.50
C ASN A 63 -8.63 -5.91 -39.38
N CYS A 64 -8.78 -4.70 -38.85
CA CYS A 64 -8.50 -3.45 -39.56
C CYS A 64 -9.24 -3.32 -40.90
N ALA A 65 -10.51 -3.71 -40.97
CA ALA A 65 -11.23 -3.72 -42.25
C ALA A 65 -11.32 -2.29 -42.84
N PRO A 66 -10.75 -2.02 -44.03
CA PRO A 66 -10.74 -0.68 -44.62
C PRO A 66 -12.15 -0.11 -44.84
N GLU A 67 -13.12 -0.98 -45.13
CA GLU A 67 -14.51 -0.58 -45.33
C GLU A 67 -15.10 0.02 -44.06
N LEU A 68 -14.76 -0.51 -42.87
CA LEU A 68 -15.19 0.05 -41.58
C LEU A 68 -14.59 1.43 -41.33
N PHE A 69 -13.30 1.59 -41.63
CA PHE A 69 -12.63 2.88 -41.45
C PHE A 69 -13.13 3.93 -42.43
N SER A 70 -13.49 3.56 -43.65
CA SER A 70 -14.04 4.52 -44.62
C SER A 70 -15.36 5.18 -44.16
N VAL A 71 -16.11 4.51 -43.27
CA VAL A 71 -17.37 5.03 -42.72
C VAL A 71 -17.13 6.09 -41.64
N PHE A 72 -16.15 5.86 -40.76
CA PHE A 72 -15.85 6.76 -39.64
C PHE A 72 -14.77 7.79 -40.00
N PHE A 73 -13.83 7.45 -40.88
CA PHE A 73 -12.69 8.28 -41.30
C PHE A 73 -12.62 8.42 -42.84
N PRO A 74 -13.65 9.02 -43.48
CA PRO A 74 -13.66 9.26 -44.92
C PRO A 74 -12.49 10.15 -45.36
N LYS A 75 -11.80 9.76 -46.43
CA LYS A 75 -10.59 10.44 -46.94
C LYS A 75 -10.83 11.88 -47.43
N ASP A 76 -12.07 12.20 -47.79
CA ASP A 76 -12.41 13.43 -48.51
C ASP A 76 -13.11 14.49 -47.65
N TYR A 77 -13.25 14.28 -46.32
CA TYR A 77 -14.01 15.19 -45.46
C TYR A 77 -13.23 15.66 -44.21
N PRO A 78 -13.10 16.98 -43.99
CA PRO A 78 -12.34 17.52 -42.86
C PRO A 78 -13.07 17.39 -41.51
N SER A 79 -14.31 16.91 -41.46
CA SER A 79 -14.97 16.49 -40.20
C SER A 79 -16.04 15.44 -40.53
N PRO A 80 -15.79 14.14 -40.24
CA PRO A 80 -16.76 13.11 -40.54
C PRO A 80 -17.94 13.19 -39.58
N SER A 81 -19.14 13.44 -40.09
CA SER A 81 -20.37 13.43 -39.28
C SER A 81 -20.51 12.14 -38.46
N ASN A 82 -20.07 11.01 -39.00
CA ASN A 82 -20.08 9.71 -38.33
C ASN A 82 -19.02 9.58 -37.22
N PHE A 83 -17.87 10.24 -37.35
CA PHE A 83 -16.84 10.24 -36.30
C PHE A 83 -17.31 11.06 -35.10
N ASN A 84 -17.87 12.24 -35.34
CA ASN A 84 -18.45 13.06 -34.28
C ASN A 84 -19.60 12.31 -33.60
N LEU A 85 -20.48 11.66 -34.38
CA LEU A 85 -21.56 10.86 -33.84
C LEU A 85 -21.05 9.67 -33.00
N LEU A 86 -19.97 9.02 -33.41
CA LEU A 86 -19.30 7.97 -32.63
C LEU A 86 -18.81 8.50 -31.28
N ILE A 87 -18.22 9.69 -31.26
CA ILE A 87 -17.76 10.35 -30.02
C ILE A 87 -18.95 10.75 -29.13
N GLU A 88 -20.01 11.30 -29.71
CA GLU A 88 -21.25 11.64 -29.00
C GLU A 88 -21.89 10.42 -28.34
N TYR A 89 -21.87 9.26 -29.01
CA TYR A 89 -22.27 8.00 -28.39
C TYR A 89 -21.32 7.57 -27.28
N ALA A 90 -20.01 7.64 -27.48
CA ALA A 90 -19.05 7.14 -26.51
C ALA A 90 -18.98 7.98 -25.21
N LEU A 91 -18.97 9.30 -25.33
CA LEU A 91 -18.67 10.22 -24.21
C LEU A 91 -19.89 10.98 -23.69
N PHE A 92 -20.83 11.36 -24.55
CA PHE A 92 -21.90 12.31 -24.20
C PHE A 92 -23.28 11.66 -24.03
N GLY A 93 -23.34 10.33 -24.06
CA GLY A 93 -24.58 9.61 -23.79
C GLY A 93 -25.68 9.86 -24.82
N LYS A 94 -25.33 10.28 -26.04
CA LYS A 94 -26.31 10.54 -27.09
C LYS A 94 -27.23 9.32 -27.28
N THR A 95 -28.52 9.58 -27.37
CA THR A 95 -29.51 8.54 -27.65
C THR A 95 -29.67 8.38 -29.17
N PRO A 96 -29.94 7.16 -29.66
CA PRO A 96 -30.26 6.94 -31.06
C PRO A 96 -31.49 7.73 -31.49
N ASN A 97 -31.41 8.35 -32.68
CA ASN A 97 -32.54 9.06 -33.26
C ASN A 97 -33.69 8.12 -33.65
N ASP A 98 -33.36 6.89 -34.04
CA ASP A 98 -34.35 5.90 -34.47
C ASP A 98 -34.96 5.19 -33.25
N GLU A 99 -36.29 5.26 -33.14
CA GLU A 99 -37.06 4.63 -32.07
C GLU A 99 -36.77 3.13 -31.93
N LYS A 100 -36.40 2.43 -33.03
CA LYS A 100 -36.08 1.00 -32.98
C LYS A 100 -34.88 0.68 -32.07
N TYR A 101 -34.00 1.66 -31.83
CA TYR A 101 -32.80 1.50 -31.00
C TYR A 101 -32.93 2.15 -29.63
N GLN A 102 -33.99 2.92 -29.36
CA GLN A 102 -34.21 3.53 -28.04
C GLN A 102 -34.42 2.46 -26.95
N ASN A 103 -34.91 1.28 -27.33
CA ASN A 103 -35.07 0.12 -26.44
C ASN A 103 -33.82 -0.79 -26.36
N CYS A 104 -32.70 -0.43 -27.01
CA CYS A 104 -31.46 -1.18 -26.82
C CYS A 104 -31.00 -1.07 -25.36
N THR A 105 -31.13 -2.17 -24.64
CA THR A 105 -30.83 -2.27 -23.21
C THR A 105 -29.37 -1.88 -22.90
N HIS A 106 -29.16 -1.21 -21.76
CA HIS A 106 -27.86 -1.01 -21.10
C HIS A 106 -26.76 -0.26 -21.87
N TYR A 107 -27.06 0.86 -22.54
CA TYR A 107 -26.03 1.71 -23.17
C TYR A 107 -25.16 0.94 -24.20
N GLN A 108 -25.66 -0.14 -24.81
CA GLN A 108 -24.87 -1.03 -25.67
C GLN A 108 -24.17 -0.29 -26.82
N ILE A 109 -24.86 0.68 -27.43
CA ILE A 109 -24.31 1.53 -28.50
C ILE A 109 -23.16 2.38 -27.94
N ASN A 110 -23.35 3.02 -26.79
CA ASN A 110 -22.33 3.83 -26.13
C ASN A 110 -21.12 2.99 -25.73
N VAL A 111 -21.33 1.77 -25.20
CA VAL A 111 -20.26 0.81 -24.87
C VAL A 111 -19.49 0.41 -26.12
N ASN A 112 -20.18 0.08 -27.22
CA ASN A 112 -19.53 -0.33 -28.46
C ASN A 112 -18.79 0.82 -29.14
N ALA A 113 -19.32 2.05 -29.05
CA ALA A 113 -18.64 3.25 -29.49
C ALA A 113 -17.36 3.50 -28.67
N GLY A 114 -17.44 3.40 -27.34
CA GLY A 114 -16.29 3.46 -26.45
C GLY A 114 -15.24 2.40 -26.78
N ASN A 115 -15.66 1.14 -26.99
CA ASN A 115 -14.77 0.02 -27.38
C ASN A 115 -14.08 0.26 -28.72
N PHE A 116 -14.76 0.91 -29.67
CA PHE A 116 -14.16 1.27 -30.95
C PHE A 116 -13.04 2.29 -30.75
N LEU A 117 -13.31 3.37 -30.02
CA LEU A 117 -12.35 4.45 -29.77
C LEU A 117 -11.18 4.03 -28.86
N SER A 118 -11.43 3.12 -27.91
CA SER A 118 -10.41 2.56 -27.02
C SER A 118 -9.75 1.29 -27.57
N SER A 119 -9.93 0.99 -28.86
CA SER A 119 -9.34 -0.20 -29.47
C SER A 119 -7.82 -0.03 -29.59
N SER A 120 -7.06 -1.06 -29.23
CA SER A 120 -5.60 -1.13 -29.41
C SER A 120 -5.17 -1.32 -30.87
N ASN A 121 -5.98 -0.87 -31.83
CA ASN A 121 -5.74 -1.03 -33.25
C ASN A 121 -4.91 0.15 -33.77
N GLU A 122 -3.71 -0.12 -34.29
CA GLU A 122 -2.77 0.90 -34.76
C GLU A 122 -3.37 1.84 -35.81
N GLU A 123 -4.22 1.35 -36.73
CA GLU A 123 -4.85 2.19 -37.75
C GLU A 123 -5.88 3.14 -37.14
N ILE A 124 -6.75 2.66 -36.23
CA ILE A 124 -7.71 3.54 -35.52
C ILE A 124 -6.95 4.61 -34.74
N GLN A 125 -5.92 4.21 -34.00
CA GLN A 125 -5.13 5.13 -33.21
C GLN A 125 -4.41 6.15 -34.10
N LYS A 126 -3.88 5.72 -35.25
CA LYS A 126 -3.30 6.62 -36.24
C LYS A 126 -4.32 7.66 -36.72
N TYR A 127 -5.53 7.24 -37.08
CA TYR A 127 -6.58 8.18 -37.49
C TYR A 127 -6.96 9.17 -36.39
N ILE A 128 -7.01 8.73 -35.12
CA ILE A 128 -7.29 9.63 -33.98
C ILE A 128 -6.14 10.61 -33.75
N VAL A 129 -4.90 10.14 -33.81
CA VAL A 129 -3.69 10.94 -33.55
C VAL A 129 -3.43 11.95 -34.67
N GLU A 130 -3.65 11.55 -35.92
CA GLU A 130 -3.44 12.39 -37.11
C GLU A 130 -4.64 13.30 -37.43
N ASP A 131 -5.74 13.24 -36.65
CA ASP A 131 -6.90 14.13 -36.84
C ASP A 131 -6.49 15.60 -36.63
N PRO A 132 -6.51 16.44 -37.68
CA PRO A 132 -6.07 17.83 -37.60
C PRO A 132 -6.94 18.67 -36.66
N ASN A 133 -8.19 18.26 -36.42
CA ASN A 133 -9.08 18.98 -35.51
C ASN A 133 -8.91 18.56 -34.05
N GLN A 134 -8.16 17.49 -33.78
CA GLN A 134 -8.01 16.89 -32.46
C GLN A 134 -9.37 16.65 -31.79
N THR A 135 -10.33 16.11 -32.55
CA THR A 135 -11.74 16.01 -32.17
C THR A 135 -11.89 15.21 -30.87
N VAL A 136 -11.21 14.06 -30.77
CA VAL A 136 -11.23 13.22 -29.56
C VAL A 136 -10.67 13.99 -28.36
N LEU A 137 -9.52 14.65 -28.50
CA LEU A 137 -8.93 15.43 -27.40
C LEU A 137 -9.86 16.53 -26.91
N LYS A 138 -10.44 17.32 -27.82
CA LYS A 138 -11.41 18.38 -27.48
C LYS A 138 -12.66 17.82 -26.80
N SER A 139 -13.14 16.66 -27.23
CA SER A 139 -14.27 16.00 -26.59
C SER A 139 -13.94 15.46 -25.20
N LEU A 140 -12.72 14.94 -24.99
CA LEU A 140 -12.26 14.56 -23.65
C LEU A 140 -12.16 15.78 -22.73
N GLN A 141 -11.64 16.91 -23.22
CA GLN A 141 -11.64 18.19 -22.49
C GLN A 141 -13.06 18.65 -22.13
N MET A 142 -13.97 18.60 -23.09
CA MET A 142 -15.37 18.96 -22.87
C MET A 142 -16.03 18.06 -21.81
N PHE A 143 -15.77 16.74 -21.84
CA PHE A 143 -16.29 15.80 -20.84
C PHE A 143 -15.90 16.16 -19.40
N MET A 144 -14.67 16.64 -19.17
CA MET A 144 -14.20 17.08 -17.84
C MET A 144 -14.90 18.34 -17.31
N THR A 145 -15.73 19.00 -18.13
CA THR A 145 -16.48 20.21 -17.76
C THR A 145 -17.98 19.99 -17.61
N MET A 146 -18.46 18.74 -17.73
CA MET A 146 -19.88 18.38 -17.72
C MET A 146 -20.24 17.44 -16.55
N PRO A 147 -20.47 17.98 -15.33
CA PRO A 147 -20.72 17.19 -14.12
C PRO A 147 -21.85 16.17 -14.22
N GLU A 148 -22.88 16.47 -14.99
CA GLU A 148 -24.04 15.62 -15.21
C GLU A 148 -23.66 14.24 -15.79
N LEU A 149 -22.56 14.17 -16.55
CA LEU A 149 -22.10 12.95 -17.20
C LEU A 149 -21.38 12.00 -16.23
N TRP A 150 -20.77 12.52 -15.16
CA TRP A 150 -19.90 11.74 -14.28
C TRP A 150 -20.67 10.75 -13.40
N SER A 151 -21.97 10.99 -13.21
CA SER A 151 -22.89 10.06 -12.55
C SER A 151 -23.10 8.76 -13.35
N ASN A 152 -22.81 8.77 -14.66
CA ASN A 152 -22.96 7.61 -15.53
C ASN A 152 -21.66 6.77 -15.57
N SER A 153 -21.71 5.59 -14.96
CA SER A 153 -20.57 4.68 -14.89
C SER A 153 -20.11 4.15 -16.27
N VAL A 154 -21.00 4.06 -17.26
CA VAL A 154 -20.65 3.63 -18.61
C VAL A 154 -19.85 4.71 -19.33
N LEU A 155 -20.30 5.96 -19.27
CA LEU A 155 -19.63 7.08 -19.94
C LEU A 155 -18.27 7.38 -19.30
N THR A 156 -18.20 7.37 -17.97
CA THR A 156 -16.91 7.55 -17.25
C THR A 156 -15.94 6.39 -17.53
N GLY A 157 -16.43 5.15 -17.60
CA GLY A 157 -15.62 4.01 -18.02
C GLY A 157 -15.16 4.07 -19.48
N ASN A 158 -15.96 4.64 -20.39
CA ASN A 158 -15.54 4.92 -21.76
C ASN A 158 -14.45 5.99 -21.79
N PHE A 159 -14.65 7.09 -21.07
CA PHE A 159 -13.67 8.18 -20.94
C PHE A 159 -12.30 7.66 -20.47
N GLN A 160 -12.27 6.88 -19.38
CA GLN A 160 -11.04 6.25 -18.87
C GLN A 160 -10.35 5.41 -19.96
N ARG A 161 -11.06 4.46 -20.56
CA ARG A 161 -10.47 3.50 -21.51
C ARG A 161 -9.95 4.17 -22.77
N ILE A 162 -10.62 5.21 -23.25
CA ILE A 162 -10.15 5.98 -24.41
C ILE A 162 -8.80 6.64 -24.08
N ILE A 163 -8.67 7.29 -22.91
CA ILE A 163 -7.43 7.92 -22.49
C ILE A 163 -6.30 6.90 -22.29
N GLU A 164 -6.58 5.79 -21.62
CA GLU A 164 -5.59 4.71 -21.43
C GLU A 164 -5.09 4.17 -22.77
N SER A 165 -6.00 3.95 -23.73
CA SER A 165 -5.63 3.54 -25.09
C SER A 165 -4.71 4.55 -25.77
N LEU A 166 -4.93 5.86 -25.56
CA LEU A 166 -4.08 6.92 -26.11
C LEU A 166 -2.70 6.93 -25.45
N PHE A 167 -2.58 6.66 -24.14
CA PHE A 167 -1.28 6.49 -23.49
C PHE A 167 -0.45 5.38 -24.15
N TYR A 168 -1.07 4.23 -24.42
CA TYR A 168 -0.39 3.09 -25.05
C TYR A 168 -0.06 3.33 -26.52
N ALA A 169 -0.93 4.01 -27.27
CA ALA A 169 -0.75 4.20 -28.70
C ALA A 169 0.28 5.28 -29.04
N ASN A 170 0.18 6.44 -28.39
CA ASN A 170 1.12 7.53 -28.57
C ASN A 170 1.09 8.45 -27.35
N ILE A 171 2.00 8.20 -26.41
CA ILE A 171 2.12 8.99 -25.19
C ILE A 171 2.42 10.48 -25.43
N ASN A 172 2.87 10.87 -26.63
CA ASN A 172 3.12 12.26 -26.99
C ASN A 172 1.90 12.96 -27.62
N TYR A 173 0.82 12.23 -27.92
CA TYR A 173 -0.42 12.81 -28.41
C TYR A 173 -1.09 13.69 -27.36
N LEU A 174 -1.08 13.23 -26.10
CA LEU A 174 -1.58 14.00 -24.98
C LEU A 174 -0.48 14.96 -24.51
N SER A 175 -0.76 16.26 -24.54
CA SER A 175 0.16 17.27 -24.02
C SER A 175 0.31 17.12 -22.51
N ASP A 176 1.48 17.51 -21.97
CA ASP A 176 1.66 17.49 -20.52
C ASP A 176 0.65 18.38 -19.79
N GLU A 177 0.30 19.52 -20.39
CA GLU A 177 -0.73 20.42 -19.85
C GLU A 177 -2.07 19.70 -19.70
N PHE A 178 -2.52 18.98 -20.72
CA PHE A 178 -3.75 18.20 -20.66
C PHE A 178 -3.66 17.07 -19.63
N VAL A 179 -2.53 16.35 -19.55
CA VAL A 179 -2.39 15.26 -18.56
C VAL A 179 -2.33 15.80 -17.13
N MET A 180 -1.76 16.99 -16.93
CA MET A 180 -1.80 17.69 -15.65
C MET A 180 -3.23 18.09 -15.26
N GLU A 181 -4.01 18.66 -16.19
CA GLU A 181 -5.43 18.95 -15.99
C GLU A 181 -6.21 17.67 -15.66
N LEU A 182 -5.98 16.60 -16.39
CA LEU A 182 -6.61 15.30 -16.19
C LEU A 182 -6.25 14.69 -14.83
N THR A 183 -5.00 14.86 -14.38
CA THR A 183 -4.55 14.40 -13.06
C THR A 183 -5.32 15.14 -11.96
N VAL A 184 -5.41 16.47 -12.07
CA VAL A 184 -6.16 17.31 -11.12
C VAL A 184 -7.64 16.93 -11.11
N PHE A 185 -8.26 16.79 -12.28
CA PHE A 185 -9.64 16.33 -12.42
C PHE A 185 -9.87 14.97 -11.76
N SER A 186 -8.95 14.02 -11.98
CA SER A 186 -9.05 12.68 -11.39
C SER A 186 -8.90 12.70 -9.86
N LEU A 187 -8.09 13.61 -9.31
CA LEU A 187 -7.92 13.79 -7.86
C LEU A 187 -9.19 14.38 -7.22
N GLU A 188 -9.82 15.36 -7.87
CA GLU A 188 -11.06 15.99 -7.39
C GLU A 188 -12.26 15.03 -7.38
N HIS A 189 -12.23 14.04 -8.26
CA HIS A 189 -13.31 13.07 -8.45
C HIS A 189 -12.87 11.62 -8.17
N VAL A 190 -11.83 11.44 -7.35
CA VAL A 190 -11.19 10.13 -7.11
C VAL A 190 -12.15 9.07 -6.55
N LYS A 191 -13.26 9.47 -5.93
CA LYS A 191 -14.31 8.54 -5.45
C LYS A 191 -15.04 7.82 -6.58
N ILE A 192 -15.01 8.35 -7.80
CA ILE A 192 -15.57 7.70 -8.98
C ILE A 192 -14.53 6.70 -9.50
N CYS A 193 -14.91 5.42 -9.52
CA CYS A 193 -14.01 4.30 -9.83
C CYS A 193 -13.20 4.50 -11.13
N ALA A 194 -13.83 4.99 -12.21
CA ALA A 194 -13.14 5.23 -13.47
C ALA A 194 -12.00 6.27 -13.36
N PHE A 195 -12.20 7.32 -12.57
CA PHE A 195 -11.19 8.36 -12.35
C PHE A 195 -10.12 7.93 -11.35
N ASN A 196 -10.50 7.10 -10.36
CA ASN A 196 -9.54 6.41 -9.49
C ASN A 196 -8.56 5.53 -10.28
N GLU A 197 -9.09 4.68 -11.16
CA GLU A 197 -8.26 3.81 -12.01
C GLU A 197 -7.47 4.64 -13.03
N LEU A 198 -8.03 5.74 -13.55
CA LEU A 198 -7.30 6.65 -14.42
C LEU A 198 -6.11 7.30 -13.71
N LEU A 199 -6.27 7.72 -12.46
CA LEU A 199 -5.17 8.25 -11.64
C LEU A 199 -4.06 7.20 -11.49
N TYR A 200 -4.42 5.96 -11.18
CA TYR A 200 -3.47 4.85 -11.15
C TYR A 200 -2.76 4.64 -12.50
N SER A 201 -3.51 4.67 -13.61
CA SER A 201 -2.95 4.55 -14.96
C SER A 201 -2.00 5.70 -15.33
N ILE A 202 -2.27 6.93 -14.88
CA ILE A 202 -1.35 8.06 -15.04
C ILE A 202 -0.04 7.78 -14.28
N LEU A 203 -0.15 7.39 -13.00
CA LEU A 203 1.02 7.12 -12.16
C LEU A 203 1.86 5.95 -12.69
N ASN A 204 1.22 4.87 -13.14
CA ASN A 204 1.88 3.62 -13.49
C ASN A 204 2.30 3.53 -14.96
N ASN A 205 1.57 4.16 -15.88
CA ASN A 205 1.83 4.03 -17.33
C ASN A 205 2.38 5.33 -17.94
N TYR A 206 1.86 6.50 -17.55
CA TYR A 206 2.27 7.76 -18.18
C TYR A 206 3.59 8.31 -17.61
N LEU A 207 3.71 8.39 -16.28
CA LEU A 207 4.90 8.98 -15.64
C LEU A 207 6.20 8.23 -15.93
N PRO A 208 6.26 6.89 -15.80
CA PRO A 208 7.53 6.18 -15.94
C PRO A 208 8.08 6.23 -17.38
N GLU A 209 7.19 6.31 -18.38
CA GLU A 209 7.55 6.42 -19.79
C GLU A 209 8.06 7.82 -20.17
N LYS A 210 7.57 8.88 -19.51
CA LYS A 210 8.04 10.25 -19.75
C LYS A 210 9.33 10.59 -19.01
N ASN A 211 9.72 9.78 -18.02
CA ASN A 211 10.85 10.03 -17.11
C ASN A 211 10.85 11.46 -16.54
N LYS A 212 9.66 12.02 -16.27
CA LYS A 212 9.48 13.38 -15.76
C LYS A 212 9.44 13.36 -14.26
N LYS A 213 10.51 13.85 -13.62
CA LYS A 213 10.52 14.05 -12.16
C LYS A 213 9.51 15.11 -11.72
N SER A 214 8.69 14.73 -10.73
CA SER A 214 8.13 15.52 -9.62
C SER A 214 6.76 16.22 -9.71
N PRO A 215 6.33 16.99 -10.74
CA PRO A 215 5.14 17.84 -10.59
C PRO A 215 3.84 17.04 -10.44
N TYR A 216 3.72 15.89 -11.10
CA TYR A 216 2.54 15.04 -11.01
C TYR A 216 2.41 14.39 -9.64
N ILE A 217 3.46 13.68 -9.19
CA ILE A 217 3.47 12.99 -7.90
C ILE A 217 3.30 14.00 -6.75
N SER A 218 4.01 15.13 -6.82
CA SER A 218 3.83 16.19 -5.82
C SER A 218 2.40 16.67 -5.76
N ILE A 219 1.74 16.98 -6.90
CA ILE A 219 0.32 17.38 -6.88
C ILE A 219 -0.57 16.30 -6.30
N VAL A 220 -0.38 15.04 -6.68
CA VAL A 220 -1.14 13.90 -6.14
C VAL A 220 -1.02 13.86 -4.61
N LEU A 221 0.19 13.95 -4.07
CA LEU A 221 0.42 13.94 -2.62
C LEU A 221 -0.04 15.24 -1.94
N GLN A 222 0.03 16.40 -2.59
CA GLN A 222 -0.53 17.66 -2.07
C GLN A 222 -2.05 17.56 -1.88
N TYR A 223 -2.77 16.90 -2.80
CA TYR A 223 -4.19 16.63 -2.63
C TYR A 223 -4.46 15.66 -1.46
N ALA A 224 -3.64 14.62 -1.30
CA ALA A 224 -3.74 13.72 -0.14
C ALA A 224 -3.54 14.50 1.19
N VAL A 225 -2.54 15.37 1.26
CA VAL A 225 -2.28 16.26 2.40
C VAL A 225 -3.49 17.16 2.67
N PHE A 226 -4.06 17.77 1.64
CA PHE A 226 -5.21 18.66 1.79
C PHE A 226 -6.46 17.94 2.30
N TYR A 227 -6.78 16.75 1.79
CA TYR A 227 -7.91 15.96 2.29
C TYR A 227 -7.67 15.44 3.72
N THR A 228 -6.43 15.06 4.04
CA THR A 228 -6.03 14.67 5.39
C THR A 228 -6.16 15.82 6.38
N TYR A 229 -5.77 17.04 6.00
CA TYR A 229 -6.00 18.24 6.81
C TYR A 229 -7.49 18.52 7.02
N ASN A 230 -8.32 18.44 5.95
CA ASN A 230 -9.76 18.68 6.06
C ASN A 230 -10.43 17.72 7.05
N LEU A 231 -10.00 16.46 7.05
CA LEU A 231 -10.42 15.46 8.01
C LEU A 231 -10.09 15.91 9.45
N VAL A 232 -8.82 16.20 9.75
CA VAL A 232 -8.40 16.63 11.11
C VAL A 232 -9.09 17.91 11.56
N TYR A 233 -9.29 18.86 10.66
CA TYR A 233 -10.01 20.11 10.93
C TYR A 233 -11.46 19.89 11.38
N GLN A 234 -12.07 18.76 11.00
CA GLN A 234 -13.47 18.45 11.30
C GLN A 234 -13.66 17.53 12.50
N ILE A 235 -12.63 16.81 12.91
CA ILE A 235 -12.68 15.96 14.10
C ILE A 235 -12.87 16.86 15.30
N LYS A 236 -13.97 16.65 16.03
CA LYS A 236 -14.16 17.27 17.34
C LYS A 236 -13.51 16.38 18.39
N ASP A 237 -12.99 16.99 19.46
CA ASP A 237 -12.35 16.29 20.59
C ASP A 237 -13.22 15.18 21.22
N GLU A 238 -14.53 15.18 20.97
CA GLU A 238 -15.48 14.20 21.51
C GLU A 238 -15.71 12.97 20.61
N ASP A 239 -15.25 13.01 19.35
CA ASP A 239 -15.54 11.98 18.34
C ASP A 239 -14.41 10.94 18.17
N ILE A 240 -13.40 10.95 19.05
CA ILE A 240 -12.22 10.10 18.92
C ILE A 240 -12.44 8.77 19.63
N PHE A 241 -12.55 7.70 18.83
CA PHE A 241 -12.53 6.32 19.31
C PHE A 241 -11.12 5.76 19.19
N TYR A 242 -10.67 5.00 20.20
CA TYR A 242 -9.34 4.40 20.25
C TYR A 242 -9.40 2.89 20.06
N LEU A 243 -8.33 2.27 19.55
CA LEU A 243 -8.21 0.82 19.46
C LEU A 243 -8.39 0.15 20.83
N SER A 244 -7.77 0.69 21.88
CA SER A 244 -7.97 0.23 23.27
C SER A 244 -9.44 0.22 23.69
N MET A 245 -10.19 1.28 23.34
CA MET A 245 -11.60 1.41 23.69
C MET A 245 -12.51 0.49 22.85
N THR A 246 -12.23 0.38 21.54
CA THR A 246 -12.97 -0.50 20.63
C THR A 246 -12.79 -1.95 21.06
N ARG A 247 -11.54 -2.36 21.32
CA ARG A 247 -11.22 -3.70 21.83
C ARG A 247 -11.81 -3.96 23.20
N LYS A 248 -11.73 -2.99 24.12
CA LYS A 248 -12.41 -3.09 25.42
C LYS A 248 -13.91 -3.35 25.22
N ASN A 249 -14.58 -2.57 24.38
CA ASN A 249 -16.00 -2.74 24.12
C ASN A 249 -16.32 -4.10 23.48
N ASP A 250 -15.49 -4.59 22.56
CA ASP A 250 -15.71 -5.89 21.93
C ASP A 250 -15.48 -7.05 22.90
N ILE A 251 -14.40 -7.00 23.70
CA ILE A 251 -14.13 -7.96 24.77
C ILE A 251 -15.27 -7.95 25.79
N LEU A 252 -15.75 -6.77 26.19
CA LEU A 252 -16.85 -6.63 27.17
C LEU A 252 -18.22 -7.05 26.64
N LYS A 253 -18.45 -7.00 25.32
CA LYS A 253 -19.66 -7.55 24.70
C LYS A 253 -19.67 -9.07 24.76
N GLU A 254 -18.51 -9.70 24.54
CA GLU A 254 -18.37 -11.15 24.53
C GLU A 254 -18.27 -11.73 25.95
N HIS A 255 -17.62 -11.01 26.86
CA HIS A 255 -17.30 -11.47 28.21
C HIS A 255 -17.31 -10.30 29.24
N ASP A 256 -18.04 -10.44 30.35
CA ASP A 256 -17.95 -9.46 31.44
C ASP A 256 -16.54 -9.43 32.09
N MET A 257 -16.15 -8.29 32.68
CA MET A 257 -14.88 -8.13 33.41
C MET A 257 -14.70 -9.17 34.51
N ASN A 258 -15.80 -9.60 35.15
CA ASN A 258 -15.76 -10.66 36.14
C ASN A 258 -15.31 -11.99 35.53
N TYR A 259 -15.81 -12.34 34.34
CA TYR A 259 -15.36 -13.50 33.60
C TYR A 259 -13.88 -13.37 33.24
N MET A 260 -13.46 -12.23 32.69
CA MET A 260 -12.07 -12.02 32.27
C MET A 260 -11.07 -12.11 33.43
N ARG A 261 -11.44 -11.62 34.62
CA ARG A 261 -10.63 -11.74 35.85
C ARG A 261 -10.60 -13.17 36.39
N ASN A 262 -11.75 -13.84 36.42
CA ASN A 262 -11.84 -15.19 36.98
C ASN A 262 -11.21 -16.27 36.09
N THR A 263 -11.12 -15.99 34.79
CA THR A 263 -10.60 -16.94 33.78
C THR A 263 -9.23 -16.54 33.24
N GLN A 264 -8.50 -15.61 33.87
CA GLN A 264 -7.18 -15.19 33.40
C GLN A 264 -6.25 -16.39 33.19
N PRO A 265 -5.49 -16.44 32.08
CA PRO A 265 -4.50 -17.49 31.90
C PRO A 265 -3.48 -17.44 33.03
N LEU A 266 -2.98 -18.62 33.44
CA LEU A 266 -1.94 -18.72 34.44
C LEU A 266 -0.56 -18.68 33.78
N ASN A 267 0.36 -17.95 34.41
CA ASN A 267 1.76 -17.97 34.04
C ASN A 267 2.46 -19.23 34.60
N TYR A 268 3.75 -19.38 34.27
CA TYR A 268 4.56 -20.49 34.75
C TYR A 268 4.54 -20.66 36.29
N TYR A 269 4.48 -19.55 37.03
CA TYR A 269 4.43 -19.54 38.49
C TYR A 269 3.03 -19.79 39.06
N LEU A 270 2.07 -20.24 38.23
CA LEU A 270 0.67 -20.46 38.60
C LEU A 270 -0.04 -19.20 39.10
N LYS A 271 0.43 -18.02 38.70
CA LYS A 271 -0.22 -16.74 38.99
C LYS A 271 -1.03 -16.30 37.77
N PRO A 272 -2.22 -15.69 37.96
CA PRO A 272 -2.95 -15.06 36.86
C PRO A 272 -2.07 -14.03 36.14
N ILE A 273 -2.02 -14.10 34.80
CA ILE A 273 -1.37 -13.07 33.98
C ILE A 273 -2.19 -11.79 34.10
N PRO A 274 -1.59 -10.65 34.49
CA PRO A 274 -2.32 -9.39 34.70
C PRO A 274 -3.16 -8.98 33.50
N LEU A 275 -4.38 -8.50 33.76
CA LEU A 275 -5.17 -7.84 32.74
C LEU A 275 -4.59 -6.44 32.52
N PRO A 276 -4.51 -5.96 31.27
CA PRO A 276 -3.98 -4.64 31.01
C PRO A 276 -4.85 -3.51 31.57
N ASP A 277 -4.21 -2.46 32.07
CA ASP A 277 -4.85 -1.33 32.75
C ASP A 277 -5.92 -0.62 31.91
N TYR A 278 -5.79 -0.60 30.58
CA TYR A 278 -6.79 0.02 29.71
C TYR A 278 -8.17 -0.65 29.82
N LEU A 279 -8.25 -1.93 30.22
CA LEU A 279 -9.53 -2.60 30.50
C LEU A 279 -10.17 -2.06 31.78
N ALA A 280 -9.36 -1.66 32.75
CA ALA A 280 -9.80 -1.11 34.04
C ALA A 280 -10.07 0.40 34.01
N LEU A 281 -9.37 1.14 33.16
CA LEU A 281 -9.51 2.59 33.05
C LEU A 281 -10.84 2.98 32.38
N ASN A 282 -11.54 3.95 32.99
CA ASN A 282 -12.66 4.63 32.37
C ASN A 282 -12.13 5.85 31.60
N ASN A 283 -12.46 5.93 30.32
CA ASN A 283 -12.20 6.99 29.35
C ASN A 283 -11.28 8.12 29.85
N GLN A 284 -9.99 8.06 29.51
CA GLN A 284 -9.18 9.27 29.47
C GLN A 284 -9.44 9.96 28.14
N LYS A 285 -10.03 11.16 28.17
CA LYS A 285 -10.01 12.04 27.00
C LYS A 285 -8.56 12.41 26.77
N ILE A 286 -7.96 11.98 25.66
CA ILE A 286 -6.69 12.57 25.24
C ILE A 286 -7.00 13.99 24.78
N PHE A 287 -6.23 14.94 25.31
CA PHE A 287 -6.23 16.29 24.82
C PHE A 287 -5.61 16.29 23.43
N THR A 288 -6.44 16.36 22.38
CA THR A 288 -5.99 16.60 21.00
C THR A 288 -5.29 17.94 20.84
N GLY A 289 -5.47 18.86 21.79
CA GLY A 289 -4.90 20.19 21.74
C GLY A 289 -5.08 20.84 20.37
N ASP A 290 -4.09 21.65 20.02
CA ASP A 290 -4.05 22.43 18.79
C ASP A 290 -3.73 21.56 17.54
N LEU A 291 -4.11 20.27 17.49
CA LEU A 291 -3.72 19.35 16.39
C LEU A 291 -4.09 19.89 15.01
N ALA A 292 -5.29 20.47 14.87
CA ALA A 292 -5.72 21.10 13.63
C ALA A 292 -4.88 22.34 13.29
N ASP A 293 -4.41 23.08 14.29
CA ASP A 293 -3.54 24.25 14.11
C ASP A 293 -2.11 23.84 13.75
N GLN A 294 -1.58 22.80 14.38
CA GLN A 294 -0.29 22.19 14.04
C GLN A 294 -0.34 21.61 12.63
N ALA A 295 -1.41 20.88 12.29
CA ALA A 295 -1.65 20.37 10.96
C ALA A 295 -1.74 21.51 9.94
N PHE A 296 -2.44 22.60 10.25
CA PHE A 296 -2.50 23.76 9.37
C PHE A 296 -1.14 24.45 9.19
N ALA A 297 -0.43 24.71 10.29
CA ALA A 297 0.88 25.37 10.28
C ALA A 297 1.91 24.59 9.44
N ASN A 298 1.91 23.26 9.58
CA ASN A 298 2.81 22.38 8.82
C ASN A 298 2.29 22.06 7.40
N GLY A 299 0.98 22.13 7.17
CA GLY A 299 0.33 21.68 5.93
C GLY A 299 0.07 22.79 4.92
N PHE A 300 -0.12 24.04 5.34
CA PHE A 300 -0.61 25.10 4.44
C PHE A 300 0.28 25.32 3.21
N GLN A 301 1.61 25.28 3.38
CA GLN A 301 2.54 25.41 2.25
C GLN A 301 2.56 24.17 1.34
N LYS A 302 2.05 23.04 1.83
CA LYS A 302 1.93 21.76 1.15
C LYS A 302 0.58 21.59 0.43
N PHE A 303 -0.36 22.52 0.56
CA PHE A 303 -1.65 22.40 -0.13
C PHE A 303 -1.53 22.65 -1.65
N PRO A 304 -2.45 22.11 -2.47
CA PRO A 304 -2.55 22.47 -3.88
C PRO A 304 -2.71 23.98 -4.06
N LYS A 305 -2.10 24.55 -5.11
CA LYS A 305 -2.10 26.01 -5.36
C LYS A 305 -3.49 26.66 -5.26
N LYS A 306 -4.52 25.99 -5.79
CA LYS A 306 -5.91 26.46 -5.78
C LYS A 306 -6.50 26.65 -4.37
N TYR A 307 -5.96 25.97 -3.36
CA TYR A 307 -6.39 26.08 -1.97
C TYR A 307 -5.48 26.99 -1.12
N LYS A 308 -4.31 27.40 -1.63
CA LYS A 308 -3.38 28.30 -0.90
C LYS A 308 -3.89 29.74 -0.78
N HIS A 309 -4.80 30.17 -1.64
CA HIS A 309 -5.29 31.56 -1.64
C HIS A 309 -6.37 31.83 -0.58
N GLN A 310 -6.92 30.80 0.07
CA GLN A 310 -7.99 30.89 1.07
C GLN A 310 -7.44 31.15 2.48
N LYS A 311 -6.57 32.16 2.60
CA LYS A 311 -5.71 32.41 3.76
C LYS A 311 -6.43 32.94 5.02
N THR A 312 -7.76 32.99 5.05
CA THR A 312 -8.49 33.66 6.14
C THR A 312 -8.87 32.69 7.24
N ARG A 313 -7.89 32.33 8.07
CA ARG A 313 -8.19 31.86 9.41
C ARG A 313 -8.59 33.07 10.24
N GLN A 314 -9.79 33.02 10.82
CA GLN A 314 -10.19 33.82 11.98
C GLN A 314 -9.26 33.47 13.15
N ILE A 315 -8.00 33.91 13.11
CA ILE A 315 -7.13 33.99 14.30
C ILE A 315 -7.55 35.26 15.04
N THR A 316 -8.80 35.31 15.48
CA THR A 316 -9.27 36.23 16.51
C THR A 316 -10.32 35.50 17.30
N ASN A 317 -9.89 34.92 18.42
CA ASN A 317 -10.76 34.64 19.56
C ASN A 317 -11.40 35.97 20.00
N SER A 318 -12.54 36.33 19.40
CA SER A 318 -13.42 37.38 19.91
C SER A 318 -14.86 36.96 19.63
N PRO A 319 -15.66 36.63 20.66
CA PRO A 319 -17.05 36.22 20.49
C PRO A 319 -18.00 37.34 20.02
N ASN A 320 -17.50 38.55 19.76
CA ASN A 320 -18.33 39.72 19.43
C ASN A 320 -17.73 40.54 18.30
N SER A 321 -17.96 40.12 17.05
CA SER A 321 -17.97 41.05 15.93
C SER A 321 -18.91 40.54 14.85
N ASN A 322 -20.12 41.10 14.83
CA ASN A 322 -21.00 41.09 13.66
C ASN A 322 -20.32 41.91 12.55
N SER A 323 -19.54 41.26 11.70
CA SER A 323 -19.03 41.86 10.47
C SER A 323 -19.21 40.89 9.31
N SER A 324 -20.17 41.24 8.45
CA SER A 324 -20.34 40.92 7.03
C SER A 324 -19.75 39.59 6.51
N GLU A 325 -20.67 38.68 6.22
CA GLU A 325 -20.52 37.50 5.36
C GLU A 325 -19.96 37.91 3.97
N ASN A 326 -18.71 37.53 3.70
CA ASN A 326 -18.14 37.17 2.38
C ASN A 326 -16.60 37.21 2.44
N SER A 327 -16.00 36.50 3.41
CA SER A 327 -14.59 36.10 3.32
C SER A 327 -14.52 34.67 2.81
N ASP A 328 -13.69 34.44 1.78
CA ASP A 328 -13.45 33.13 1.15
C ASP A 328 -13.05 32.09 2.21
N LYS A 329 -14.03 31.33 2.70
CA LYS A 329 -13.80 30.20 3.60
C LYS A 329 -13.23 29.05 2.77
N MET A 330 -12.22 28.38 3.32
CA MET A 330 -11.70 27.14 2.73
C MET A 330 -12.85 26.14 2.58
N PRO A 331 -12.96 25.42 1.44
CA PRO A 331 -14.05 24.46 1.25
C PRO A 331 -13.90 23.35 2.28
N VAL A 332 -14.91 23.23 3.13
CA VAL A 332 -15.03 22.15 4.11
C VAL A 332 -15.76 21.02 3.41
N PHE A 333 -15.04 19.96 3.08
CA PHE A 333 -15.63 18.71 2.57
C PHE A 333 -16.32 17.97 3.71
N ASP A 334 -17.20 17.00 3.47
CA ASP A 334 -17.64 16.13 4.57
C ASP A 334 -16.51 15.18 5.02
N LEU A 335 -16.62 14.69 6.25
CA LEU A 335 -15.60 13.85 6.91
C LEU A 335 -15.31 12.58 6.09
N GLU A 336 -16.36 11.89 5.66
CA GLU A 336 -16.26 10.64 4.89
C GLU A 336 -15.66 10.87 3.50
N THR A 337 -16.03 11.95 2.83
CA THR A 337 -15.43 12.33 1.55
C THR A 337 -13.94 12.64 1.71
N SER A 338 -13.55 13.38 2.75
CA SER A 338 -12.16 13.70 3.02
C SER A 338 -11.35 12.43 3.30
N LYS A 339 -11.89 11.56 4.17
CA LYS A 339 -11.29 10.29 4.55
C LYS A 339 -11.08 9.38 3.34
N MET A 340 -12.14 9.17 2.56
CA MET A 340 -12.10 8.27 1.39
C MET A 340 -11.19 8.81 0.29
N SER A 341 -11.22 10.12 0.01
CA SER A 341 -10.37 10.72 -1.02
C SER A 341 -8.89 10.61 -0.67
N ALA A 342 -8.49 10.97 0.56
CA ALA A 342 -7.10 10.82 1.01
C ALA A 342 -6.63 9.36 0.93
N TYR A 343 -7.45 8.43 1.41
CA TYR A 343 -7.16 6.99 1.34
C TYR A 343 -6.98 6.50 -0.09
N LEU A 344 -7.91 6.81 -1.00
CA LEU A 344 -7.84 6.35 -2.39
C LEU A 344 -6.61 6.91 -3.12
N ILE A 345 -6.28 8.19 -2.87
CA ILE A 345 -5.08 8.82 -3.45
C ILE A 345 -3.81 8.08 -2.99
N LEU A 346 -3.63 7.89 -1.69
CA LEU A 346 -2.47 7.16 -1.14
C LEU A 346 -2.44 5.71 -1.62
N SER A 347 -3.60 5.05 -1.69
CA SER A 347 -3.70 3.67 -2.19
C SER A 347 -3.23 3.56 -3.65
N ASN A 348 -3.55 4.53 -4.51
CA ASN A 348 -3.04 4.56 -5.89
C ASN A 348 -1.53 4.78 -5.94
N VAL A 349 -0.98 5.65 -5.08
CA VAL A 349 0.48 5.84 -4.96
C VAL A 349 1.15 4.53 -4.54
N ARG A 350 0.65 3.85 -3.50
CA ARG A 350 1.17 2.55 -3.07
C ARG A 350 1.10 1.50 -4.17
N ARG A 351 -0.06 1.38 -4.84
CA ARG A 351 -0.24 0.43 -5.95
C ARG A 351 0.77 0.69 -7.07
N ALA A 352 1.01 1.94 -7.41
CA ALA A 352 1.94 2.31 -8.45
C ALA A 352 3.40 1.97 -8.05
N ILE A 353 3.80 2.32 -6.82
CA ILE A 353 5.13 1.98 -6.26
C ILE A 353 5.38 0.46 -6.31
N LEU A 354 4.40 -0.36 -5.94
CA LEU A 354 4.54 -1.82 -5.94
C LEU A 354 4.67 -2.42 -7.34
N ASN A 355 4.27 -1.70 -8.38
CA ASN A 355 4.25 -2.20 -9.75
C ASN A 355 5.43 -1.69 -10.60
N ASP A 356 6.10 -0.60 -10.22
CA ASP A 356 7.21 -0.03 -10.98
C ASP A 356 8.31 0.58 -10.07
N ASN A 357 9.49 -0.04 -10.06
CA ASN A 357 10.65 0.45 -9.30
C ASN A 357 11.10 1.86 -9.72
N ARG A 358 10.81 2.30 -10.96
CA ARG A 358 11.12 3.67 -11.42
C ARG A 358 10.39 4.71 -10.56
N LEU A 359 9.23 4.38 -10.01
CA LEU A 359 8.52 5.27 -9.10
C LEU A 359 9.21 5.36 -7.73
N VAL A 360 9.82 4.28 -7.23
CA VAL A 360 10.63 4.34 -5.99
C VAL A 360 11.76 5.36 -6.15
N ASP A 361 12.46 5.32 -7.28
CA ASP A 361 13.53 6.29 -7.58
C ASP A 361 13.01 7.74 -7.68
N MET A 362 11.78 7.93 -8.20
CA MET A 362 11.13 9.24 -8.21
C MET A 362 10.67 9.70 -6.83
N MET A 363 10.34 8.76 -5.93
CA MET A 363 9.94 9.01 -4.55
C MET A 363 11.13 9.28 -3.62
N ASN A 364 12.37 9.07 -4.07
CA ASN A 364 13.59 9.51 -3.39
C ASN A 364 13.76 11.04 -3.52
N ASP A 365 12.79 11.76 -2.95
CA ASP A 365 12.68 13.21 -2.89
C ASP A 365 12.14 13.57 -1.51
N THR A 366 12.94 14.31 -0.74
CA THR A 366 12.63 14.67 0.64
C THR A 366 11.27 15.37 0.77
N TYR A 367 10.90 16.20 -0.21
CA TYR A 367 9.61 16.90 -0.19
C TYR A 367 8.45 15.91 -0.37
N LEU A 368 8.58 14.90 -1.23
CA LEU A 368 7.53 13.89 -1.40
C LEU A 368 7.38 13.00 -0.16
N ILE A 369 8.49 12.65 0.49
CA ILE A 369 8.50 11.91 1.76
C ILE A 369 7.79 12.71 2.85
N ASP A 370 8.09 14.01 2.97
CA ASP A 370 7.45 14.93 3.92
C ASP A 370 5.93 15.06 3.70
N LEU A 371 5.46 15.03 2.46
CA LEU A 371 4.01 14.99 2.17
C LEU A 371 3.34 13.70 2.67
N ILE A 372 4.01 12.55 2.58
CA ILE A 372 3.47 11.27 3.06
C ILE A 372 3.53 11.20 4.58
N LEU A 373 4.64 11.63 5.19
CA LEU A 373 4.78 11.75 6.64
C LEU A 373 3.67 12.62 7.23
N TYR A 374 3.38 13.76 6.60
CA TYR A 374 2.26 14.61 6.99
C TYR A 374 0.93 13.83 7.00
N CYS A 375 0.65 13.07 5.96
CA CYS A 375 -0.59 12.28 5.89
C CYS A 375 -0.65 11.21 6.98
N GLY A 376 0.49 10.59 7.33
CA GLY A 376 0.56 9.62 8.41
C GLY A 376 0.32 10.25 9.78
N VAL A 377 1.05 11.32 10.08
CA VAL A 377 1.07 12.00 11.40
C VAL A 377 -0.21 12.79 11.67
N PHE A 378 -0.74 13.50 10.69
CA PHE A 378 -1.92 14.34 10.86
C PHE A 378 -3.20 13.69 10.30
N SER A 379 -3.42 12.40 10.56
CA SER A 379 -4.67 11.70 10.20
C SER A 379 -5.52 11.34 11.42
N ASP A 380 -6.74 10.83 11.21
CA ASP A 380 -7.54 10.32 12.32
C ASP A 380 -6.88 9.09 12.98
N PHE A 381 -6.98 8.98 14.30
CA PHE A 381 -6.28 7.95 15.09
C PHE A 381 -6.59 6.50 14.66
N GLU A 382 -7.75 6.28 14.03
CA GLU A 382 -8.20 4.98 13.52
C GLU A 382 -8.33 4.99 11.98
N SER A 383 -7.64 5.92 11.30
CA SER A 383 -7.77 6.11 9.86
C SER A 383 -7.05 5.04 9.06
N PRO A 384 -7.63 4.55 7.95
CA PRO A 384 -6.86 3.85 6.93
C PRO A 384 -5.86 4.78 6.21
N ILE A 385 -5.96 6.11 6.37
CA ILE A 385 -4.97 7.07 5.82
C ILE A 385 -3.60 6.83 6.47
N SER A 386 -3.54 6.74 7.82
CA SER A 386 -2.30 6.48 8.54
C SER A 386 -1.66 5.17 8.07
N PHE A 387 -2.47 4.12 7.94
CA PHE A 387 -2.05 2.82 7.47
C PHE A 387 -1.43 2.89 6.07
N GLU A 388 -2.11 3.53 5.13
CA GLU A 388 -1.61 3.66 3.76
C GLU A 388 -0.33 4.52 3.70
N ALA A 389 -0.29 5.64 4.41
CA ALA A 389 0.87 6.54 4.44
C ALA A 389 2.11 5.84 5.01
N PHE A 390 2.02 5.27 6.21
CA PHE A 390 3.15 4.57 6.84
C PHE A 390 3.52 3.30 6.09
N ARG A 391 2.57 2.62 5.44
CA ARG A 391 2.88 1.47 4.57
C ARG A 391 3.65 1.89 3.32
N ILE A 392 3.35 3.04 2.72
CA ILE A 392 4.16 3.58 1.63
C ILE A 392 5.58 3.84 2.12
N LEU A 393 5.75 4.56 3.24
CA LEU A 393 7.06 4.85 3.82
C LEU A 393 7.84 3.59 4.17
N TYR A 394 7.15 2.58 4.72
CA TYR A 394 7.72 1.28 5.02
C TYR A 394 8.28 0.61 3.75
N ILE A 395 7.49 0.56 2.67
CA ILE A 395 7.92 -0.01 1.38
C ILE A 395 9.11 0.78 0.83
N LEU A 396 9.10 2.11 0.96
CA LEU A 396 10.19 2.96 0.47
C LEU A 396 11.49 2.72 1.24
N PHE A 397 11.47 2.62 2.57
CA PHE A 397 12.71 2.54 3.36
C PHE A 397 13.19 1.12 3.64
N TYR A 398 12.29 0.14 3.64
CA TYR A 398 12.61 -1.25 3.99
C TYR A 398 12.38 -2.22 2.84
N GLY A 399 11.83 -1.74 1.72
CA GLY A 399 11.53 -2.56 0.56
C GLY A 399 10.26 -3.39 0.74
N TYR A 400 9.92 -4.15 -0.31
CA TYR A 400 8.84 -5.12 -0.27
C TYR A 400 9.21 -6.28 -1.17
N SER A 401 9.44 -7.47 -0.58
CA SER A 401 9.99 -8.65 -1.27
C SER A 401 11.39 -8.43 -1.88
N ASN A 402 11.96 -9.46 -2.52
CA ASN A 402 13.31 -9.42 -3.11
C ASN A 402 13.44 -8.52 -4.36
N TYR A 403 12.37 -7.83 -4.79
CA TYR A 403 12.33 -7.10 -6.07
C TYR A 403 12.33 -5.58 -5.95
N LEU A 404 12.01 -5.03 -4.77
CA LEU A 404 11.95 -3.59 -4.52
C LEU A 404 13.15 -3.19 -3.66
N THR A 405 14.10 -2.48 -4.27
CA THR A 405 15.26 -1.93 -3.57
C THR A 405 14.82 -0.75 -2.70
N PRO A 406 15.12 -0.76 -1.39
CA PRO A 406 14.80 0.36 -0.52
C PRO A 406 15.58 1.62 -0.88
N ILE A 407 14.99 2.77 -0.59
CA ILE A 407 15.65 4.08 -0.63
C ILE A 407 16.66 4.16 0.52
N PRO A 408 17.91 4.54 0.25
CA PRO A 408 18.87 4.79 1.32
C PRO A 408 18.38 5.92 2.25
N LEU A 409 18.38 5.67 3.55
CA LEU A 409 18.09 6.67 4.57
C LEU A 409 19.26 7.67 4.64
N SER A 410 19.15 8.80 3.94
CA SER A 410 20.08 9.91 4.08
C SER A 410 19.88 10.62 5.43
N SER A 411 20.89 11.36 5.89
CA SER A 411 20.77 12.19 7.09
C SER A 411 19.61 13.19 7.00
N GLU A 412 19.39 13.76 5.82
CA GLU A 412 18.28 14.69 5.56
C GLU A 412 16.91 14.00 5.73
N ILE A 413 16.73 12.80 5.17
CA ILE A 413 15.48 12.05 5.34
C ILE A 413 15.26 11.69 6.82
N GLN A 414 16.32 11.30 7.52
CA GLN A 414 16.25 10.98 8.95
C GLN A 414 15.81 12.20 9.77
N GLU A 415 16.35 13.39 9.49
CA GLU A 415 15.93 14.64 10.15
C GLU A 415 14.44 14.93 9.94
N PHE A 416 13.88 14.66 8.75
CA PHE A 416 12.45 14.82 8.49
C PHE A 416 11.59 13.79 9.22
N ILE A 417 12.05 12.54 9.31
CA ILE A 417 11.38 11.50 10.09
C ILE A 417 11.34 11.90 11.56
N ASP A 418 12.46 12.36 12.11
CA ASP A 418 12.55 12.79 13.51
C ASP A 418 11.69 14.03 13.79
N PHE A 419 11.75 15.04 12.92
CA PHE A 419 10.86 16.20 13.01
C PHE A 419 9.38 15.82 12.97
N SER A 420 9.01 14.84 12.13
CA SER A 420 7.62 14.37 12.03
C SER A 420 7.20 13.58 13.27
N ALA A 421 8.13 12.86 13.89
CA ALA A 421 7.90 12.09 15.11
C ALA A 421 7.62 13.00 16.33
N ASP A 422 8.12 14.24 16.35
CA ASP A 422 7.85 15.23 17.42
C ASP A 422 6.35 15.60 17.53
N PHE A 423 5.60 15.51 16.43
CA PHE A 423 4.15 15.75 16.41
C PHE A 423 3.34 14.51 16.80
N PHE A 424 4.02 13.40 17.09
CA PHE A 424 3.41 12.11 17.33
C PHE A 424 3.70 11.65 18.76
N ILE A 425 2.68 11.21 19.51
CA ILE A 425 2.86 10.76 20.89
C ILE A 425 2.50 9.28 20.94
N PHE A 426 3.42 8.46 21.43
CA PHE A 426 3.14 7.06 21.77
C PHE A 426 2.65 6.96 23.22
N ASP A 427 1.59 6.20 23.43
CA ASP A 427 0.98 6.00 24.75
C ASP A 427 0.50 4.55 24.91
N SER A 428 1.03 3.86 25.91
CA SER A 428 0.63 2.49 26.24
C SER A 428 -0.75 2.38 26.88
N THR A 429 -1.24 3.46 27.49
CA THR A 429 -2.57 3.49 28.12
C THR A 429 -3.68 3.70 27.10
N CYS A 430 -3.34 4.26 25.94
CA CYS A 430 -4.28 4.62 24.89
C CYS A 430 -3.72 4.35 23.48
N LEU A 431 -3.47 3.06 23.19
CA LEU A 431 -2.97 2.65 21.87
C LEU A 431 -4.02 2.95 20.77
N THR A 432 -3.56 3.55 19.67
CA THR A 432 -4.35 3.81 18.47
C THR A 432 -3.84 3.03 17.27
N SER A 433 -4.67 2.81 16.24
CA SER A 433 -4.19 2.21 14.99
C SER A 433 -3.08 3.06 14.34
N GLN A 434 -3.18 4.39 14.43
CA GLN A 434 -2.15 5.30 13.94
C GLN A 434 -0.79 5.06 14.62
N MET A 435 -0.77 4.85 15.95
CA MET A 435 0.47 4.51 16.68
C MET A 435 1.04 3.18 16.22
N VAL A 436 0.20 2.15 16.08
CA VAL A 436 0.63 0.84 15.58
C VAL A 436 1.26 0.96 14.19
N ASN A 437 0.66 1.75 13.30
CA ASN A 437 1.15 1.93 11.93
C ASN A 437 2.42 2.79 11.86
N ALA A 438 2.59 3.77 12.74
CA ALA A 438 3.77 4.64 12.81
C ALA A 438 4.99 3.94 13.44
N PHE A 439 4.75 2.94 14.31
CA PHE A 439 5.77 2.27 15.10
C PHE A 439 6.97 1.75 14.30
N PRO A 440 6.82 1.07 13.14
CA PRO A 440 7.96 0.59 12.35
C PRO A 440 8.91 1.67 11.83
N LEU A 441 8.43 2.91 11.77
CA LEU A 441 9.20 4.06 11.28
C LEU A 441 9.82 4.86 12.42
N PHE A 442 9.06 5.11 13.49
CA PHE A 442 9.49 5.97 14.60
C PHE A 442 10.13 5.22 15.78
N TRP A 443 10.32 3.90 15.69
CA TRP A 443 10.83 3.07 16.79
C TRP A 443 12.16 3.54 17.40
N LYS A 444 13.00 4.28 16.67
CA LYS A 444 14.30 4.81 17.16
C LYS A 444 14.19 6.21 17.78
N HIS A 445 13.12 6.95 17.48
CA HIS A 445 12.92 8.32 17.96
C HIS A 445 12.82 8.36 19.49
N ARG A 446 13.26 9.46 20.11
CA ARG A 446 13.40 9.60 21.56
C ARG A 446 12.41 10.62 22.11
N TYR A 447 11.55 10.16 23.01
CA TYR A 447 10.55 10.98 23.67
C TYR A 447 10.95 11.25 25.11
N GLN A 448 10.70 12.49 25.56
CA GLN A 448 10.76 12.82 26.97
C GLN A 448 9.63 12.11 27.72
N THR A 449 9.98 11.39 28.79
CA THR A 449 9.00 10.68 29.62
C THR A 449 9.20 11.07 31.09
N SER A 450 8.27 10.64 31.95
CA SER A 450 8.38 10.85 33.40
C SER A 450 9.54 10.08 34.05
N TYR A 451 10.08 9.07 33.36
CA TYR A 451 11.20 8.27 33.85
C TYR A 451 12.52 9.03 33.70
N LYS A 452 13.36 8.95 34.74
CA LYS A 452 14.64 9.66 34.80
C LYS A 452 15.85 8.75 34.81
N ASP A 453 15.63 7.44 34.73
CA ASP A 453 16.71 6.47 34.88
C ASP A 453 17.49 6.34 33.57
N GLU A 454 18.75 6.74 33.65
CA GLU A 454 19.76 6.47 32.63
C GLU A 454 20.26 5.03 32.76
N LEU A 455 20.61 4.42 31.64
CA LEU A 455 21.17 3.07 31.60
C LEU A 455 22.65 3.14 31.20
N ILE A 456 23.52 2.55 32.01
CA ILE A 456 24.96 2.54 31.74
C ILE A 456 25.31 1.23 31.03
N VAL A 457 25.89 1.37 29.85
CA VAL A 457 26.54 0.28 29.13
C VAL A 457 27.99 0.23 29.60
N PRO A 458 28.48 -0.93 30.10
CA PRO A 458 29.86 -1.08 30.53
C PRO A 458 30.84 -0.80 29.39
N GLU A 459 32.10 -0.51 29.75
CA GLU A 459 33.17 -0.46 28.76
C GLU A 459 33.36 -1.83 28.11
N ASP A 460 33.40 -1.85 26.78
CA ASP A 460 33.64 -3.05 26.00
C ASP A 460 34.76 -2.82 24.98
N LYS A 461 35.70 -3.76 24.95
CA LYS A 461 36.87 -3.73 24.07
C LYS A 461 36.48 -3.97 22.62
N LEU A 462 35.38 -4.70 22.37
CA LEU A 462 34.83 -4.95 21.04
C LEU A 462 34.59 -3.64 20.29
N TYR A 463 33.97 -2.66 20.95
CA TYR A 463 33.63 -1.37 20.34
C TYR A 463 34.70 -0.29 20.54
N ARG A 464 35.89 -0.64 21.03
CA ARG A 464 37.01 0.29 21.28
C ARG A 464 36.60 1.47 22.17
N MET A 465 35.70 1.23 23.13
CA MET A 465 35.22 2.27 24.04
C MET A 465 36.36 2.73 24.96
N THR A 466 36.40 4.03 25.25
CA THR A 466 37.37 4.63 26.19
C THR A 466 36.82 4.74 27.62
N GLY A 467 35.58 4.27 27.83
CA GLY A 467 34.86 4.31 29.09
C GLY A 467 33.39 3.88 28.89
N PRO A 468 32.58 3.84 29.96
CA PRO A 468 31.18 3.45 29.88
C PRO A 468 30.37 4.44 29.02
N PHE A 469 29.33 3.92 28.35
CA PHE A 469 28.41 4.73 27.56
C PHE A 469 27.07 4.85 28.29
N THR A 470 26.55 6.07 28.38
CA THR A 470 25.26 6.33 29.02
C THR A 470 24.17 6.43 27.96
N ILE A 471 23.23 5.50 28.00
CA ILE A 471 22.00 5.58 27.23
C ILE A 471 21.08 6.63 27.90
N PRO A 472 20.58 7.62 27.15
CA PRO A 472 19.75 8.70 27.68
C PRO A 472 18.50 8.19 28.42
N ALA A 473 18.01 8.99 29.37
CA ALA A 473 16.76 8.69 30.09
C ALA A 473 15.52 8.67 29.18
N GLU A 474 15.55 9.46 28.10
CA GLU A 474 14.50 9.49 27.06
C GLU A 474 14.18 8.08 26.54
N ARG A 475 12.90 7.84 26.25
CA ARG A 475 12.42 6.52 25.83
C ARG A 475 12.03 6.54 24.37
N ASN A 476 12.31 5.44 23.71
CA ASN A 476 11.84 5.20 22.36
C ASN A 476 10.50 4.44 22.39
N PRO A 477 9.75 4.36 21.26
CA PRO A 477 8.49 3.64 21.19
C PRO A 477 8.59 2.16 21.55
N LEU A 478 9.74 1.51 21.31
CA LEU A 478 9.96 0.12 21.73
C LEU A 478 9.72 -0.02 23.23
N LEU A 479 10.22 0.92 24.05
CA LEU A 479 10.04 0.92 25.49
C LEU A 479 8.69 1.45 25.95
N ILE A 480 8.15 2.46 25.28
CA ILE A 480 6.89 3.09 25.67
C ILE A 480 5.73 2.10 25.52
N LEU A 481 5.72 1.32 24.44
CA LEU A 481 4.63 0.37 24.13
C LEU A 481 4.82 -1.03 24.73
N LEU A 482 5.92 -1.29 25.46
CA LEU A 482 6.19 -2.56 26.15
C LEU A 482 5.01 -3.08 26.99
N PRO A 483 4.32 -2.25 27.80
CA PRO A 483 3.18 -2.73 28.60
C PRO A 483 2.07 -3.33 27.74
N VAL A 484 1.84 -2.77 26.55
CA VAL A 484 0.83 -3.26 25.61
C VAL A 484 1.32 -4.49 24.87
N PHE A 485 2.61 -4.56 24.52
CA PHE A 485 3.22 -5.75 23.93
C PHE A 485 3.07 -6.98 24.84
N PHE A 486 3.16 -6.79 26.16
CA PHE A 486 2.99 -7.83 27.17
C PHE A 486 1.52 -8.03 27.63
N SER A 487 0.55 -7.34 27.03
CA SER A 487 -0.86 -7.43 27.44
C SER A 487 -1.52 -8.75 27.03
N GLU A 488 -2.43 -9.25 27.87
CA GLU A 488 -3.19 -10.47 27.60
C GLU A 488 -4.69 -10.25 27.90
N PRO A 489 -5.58 -10.30 26.90
CA PRO A 489 -5.31 -10.58 25.47
C PRO A 489 -4.50 -9.47 24.77
N PRO A 490 -3.81 -9.79 23.66
CA PRO A 490 -3.00 -8.80 22.95
C PRO A 490 -3.89 -7.73 22.32
N LEU A 491 -3.56 -6.47 22.54
CA LEU A 491 -4.35 -5.36 21.99
C LEU A 491 -4.19 -5.22 20.46
N SER A 492 -3.02 -5.56 19.93
CA SER A 492 -2.73 -5.57 18.49
C SER A 492 -1.70 -6.64 18.13
N SER A 493 -2.13 -7.67 17.40
CA SER A 493 -1.21 -8.67 16.82
C SER A 493 -0.25 -8.03 15.80
N GLN A 494 -0.66 -6.93 15.16
CA GLN A 494 0.17 -6.19 14.21
C GLN A 494 1.34 -5.50 14.94
N LEU A 495 1.09 -4.91 16.13
CA LEU A 495 2.15 -4.35 16.96
C LEU A 495 3.19 -5.42 17.33
N ASN A 496 2.72 -6.59 17.77
CA ASN A 496 3.62 -7.72 18.07
C ASN A 496 4.46 -8.12 16.85
N ALA A 497 3.84 -8.23 15.66
CA ALA A 497 4.57 -8.54 14.44
C ALA A 497 5.64 -7.49 14.11
N TYR A 498 5.36 -6.21 14.35
CA TYR A 498 6.35 -5.14 14.14
C TYR A 498 7.52 -5.18 15.11
N TYR A 499 7.30 -5.54 16.39
CA TYR A 499 8.41 -5.80 17.31
C TYR A 499 9.34 -6.89 16.76
N LEU A 500 8.77 -8.01 16.31
CA LEU A 500 9.55 -9.11 15.73
C LEU A 500 10.33 -8.65 14.50
N GLU A 501 9.67 -7.94 13.60
CA GLU A 501 10.25 -7.46 12.34
C GLU A 501 11.41 -6.48 12.56
N ILE A 502 11.28 -5.56 13.53
CA ILE A 502 12.34 -4.62 13.89
C ILE A 502 13.58 -5.37 14.37
N PHE A 503 13.43 -6.31 15.31
CA PHE A 503 14.57 -7.07 15.83
C PHE A 503 15.13 -8.08 14.81
N GLU A 504 14.30 -8.62 13.91
CA GLU A 504 14.76 -9.40 12.75
C GLU A 504 15.61 -8.58 11.78
N ARG A 505 15.23 -7.33 11.54
CA ARG A 505 16.00 -6.42 10.69
C ARG A 505 17.32 -6.01 11.35
N LEU A 506 17.29 -5.64 12.63
CA LEU A 506 18.49 -5.28 13.39
C LEU A 506 19.51 -6.43 13.42
N ASN A 507 19.05 -7.68 13.59
CA ASN A 507 19.92 -8.86 13.52
C ASN A 507 20.54 -9.04 12.13
N LYS A 508 19.74 -8.96 11.07
CA LYS A 508 20.24 -9.09 9.69
C LYS A 508 21.28 -8.01 9.38
N GLU A 509 21.03 -6.78 9.81
CA GLU A 509 21.97 -5.67 9.62
C GLU A 509 23.28 -5.92 10.37
N ARG A 510 23.20 -6.35 11.64
CA ARG A 510 24.37 -6.75 12.42
C ARG A 510 25.15 -7.89 11.76
N ILE A 511 24.49 -8.98 11.36
CA ILE A 511 25.12 -10.14 10.69
C ILE A 511 25.77 -9.73 9.37
N ASN A 512 25.14 -8.85 8.59
CA ASN A 512 25.72 -8.35 7.34
C ASN A 512 27.03 -7.57 7.56
N ILE A 513 27.22 -6.97 8.74
CA ILE A 513 28.44 -6.24 9.12
C ILE A 513 29.47 -7.19 9.74
N MET A 514 29.05 -8.01 10.72
CA MET A 514 29.93 -8.83 11.56
C MET A 514 30.30 -10.20 10.97
N GLY A 515 29.45 -10.76 10.09
CA GLY A 515 29.44 -12.19 9.74
C GLY A 515 28.65 -13.05 10.74
N GLU A 516 28.38 -14.31 10.42
CA GLU A 516 27.58 -15.22 11.28
C GLU A 516 28.28 -15.62 12.59
N GLU A 517 29.63 -15.62 12.62
CA GLU A 517 30.46 -15.98 13.79
C GLU A 517 31.39 -14.84 14.25
N ASN A 518 31.02 -13.57 14.03
CA ASN A 518 31.89 -12.40 14.28
C ASN A 518 33.26 -12.48 13.56
N GLU A 519 33.34 -13.21 12.44
CA GLU A 519 34.58 -13.48 11.69
C GLU A 519 35.33 -12.19 11.26
N ASN A 520 34.61 -11.07 11.17
CA ASN A 520 35.13 -9.79 10.69
C ASN A 520 35.51 -8.79 11.80
N GLU A 521 35.40 -9.16 13.08
CA GLU A 521 35.53 -8.25 14.23
C GLU A 521 36.79 -7.35 14.20
N HIS A 522 37.93 -7.90 13.77
CA HIS A 522 39.20 -7.18 13.73
C HIS A 522 39.39 -6.27 12.50
N ASN A 523 38.50 -6.32 11.50
CA ASN A 523 38.62 -5.63 10.22
C ASN A 523 37.52 -4.59 9.95
N LEU A 524 36.67 -4.29 10.94
CA LEU A 524 35.58 -3.32 10.78
C LEU A 524 36.08 -1.88 10.70
N SER A 525 35.44 -1.08 9.83
CA SER A 525 35.62 0.37 9.82
C SER A 525 34.97 1.02 11.05
N ASP A 526 35.42 2.23 11.42
CA ASP A 526 34.85 2.99 12.55
C ASP A 526 33.34 3.24 12.39
N GLU A 527 32.87 3.40 11.15
CA GLU A 527 31.45 3.55 10.82
C GLU A 527 30.68 2.24 11.03
N GLN A 528 31.23 1.11 10.57
CA GLN A 528 30.63 -0.20 10.78
C GLN A 528 30.54 -0.57 12.26
N MET A 529 31.62 -0.33 13.03
CA MET A 529 31.63 -0.55 14.48
C MET A 529 30.60 0.33 15.19
N LYS A 530 30.47 1.60 14.79
CA LYS A 530 29.46 2.50 15.34
C LYS A 530 28.05 1.97 15.09
N THR A 531 27.76 1.51 13.86
CA THR A 531 26.45 0.93 13.55
C THR A 531 26.16 -0.30 14.40
N VAL A 532 27.09 -1.26 14.50
CA VAL A 532 26.90 -2.46 15.35
C VAL A 532 26.69 -2.06 16.80
N PHE A 533 27.47 -1.11 17.32
CA PHE A 533 27.31 -0.60 18.69
C PHE A 533 25.93 0.01 18.93
N GLU A 534 25.40 0.78 17.98
CA GLU A 534 24.04 1.37 18.09
C GLU A 534 22.95 0.28 18.12
N ILE A 535 23.10 -0.77 17.29
CA ILE A 535 22.16 -1.89 17.25
C ILE A 535 22.23 -2.65 18.59
N ASP A 536 23.43 -2.95 19.09
CA ASP A 536 23.63 -3.66 20.35
C ASP A 536 23.13 -2.83 21.55
N CYS A 537 23.39 -1.52 21.58
CA CYS A 537 22.81 -0.62 22.59
C CYS A 537 21.28 -0.59 22.56
N THR A 538 20.67 -0.64 21.37
CA THR A 538 19.20 -0.67 21.22
C THR A 538 18.61 -1.93 21.85
N VAL A 539 19.22 -3.09 21.60
CA VAL A 539 18.78 -4.37 22.16
C VAL A 539 19.01 -4.39 23.68
N TYR A 540 20.17 -3.90 24.14
CA TYR A 540 20.51 -3.86 25.56
C TYR A 540 19.52 -2.99 26.33
N GLU A 541 19.22 -1.80 25.78
CA GLU A 541 18.23 -0.91 26.36
C GLU A 541 16.85 -1.57 26.45
N PHE A 542 16.41 -2.23 25.38
CA PHE A 542 15.13 -2.92 25.35
C PHE A 542 15.03 -4.01 26.42
N LEU A 543 16.11 -4.75 26.65
CA LEU A 543 16.14 -5.85 27.63
C LEU A 543 16.21 -5.35 29.08
N MET A 544 17.06 -4.34 29.33
CA MET A 544 17.49 -3.97 30.68
C MET A 544 16.77 -2.74 31.24
N LYS A 545 16.24 -1.84 30.40
CA LYS A 545 15.61 -0.63 30.90
C LYS A 545 14.24 -0.96 31.48
N LYS A 546 14.05 -0.64 32.75
CA LYS A 546 12.79 -0.91 33.46
C LYS A 546 11.63 -0.13 32.86
N PHE A 547 10.43 -0.68 32.88
CA PHE A 547 9.19 -0.03 32.47
C PHE A 547 8.06 -0.40 33.42
N ASP A 548 7.03 0.45 33.49
CA ASP A 548 5.84 0.17 34.29
C ASP A 548 4.99 -0.92 33.62
N TYR A 549 5.02 -2.11 34.20
CA TYR A 549 4.15 -3.22 33.85
C TYR A 549 3.00 -3.28 34.85
N PHE A 550 1.96 -2.47 34.59
CA PHE A 550 0.71 -2.43 35.37
C PHE A 550 0.89 -2.16 36.87
N GLY A 551 1.71 -1.15 37.20
CA GLY A 551 2.00 -0.65 38.54
C GLY A 551 3.33 -1.13 39.13
N GLU A 552 4.06 -2.00 38.43
CA GLU A 552 5.34 -2.57 38.88
C GLU A 552 6.45 -2.30 37.85
N GLU A 553 7.59 -1.76 38.29
CA GLU A 553 8.73 -1.51 37.41
C GLU A 553 9.52 -2.79 37.14
N MET A 554 9.53 -3.22 35.88
CA MET A 554 10.17 -4.47 35.45
C MET A 554 11.06 -4.28 34.22
N THR A 555 12.10 -5.09 34.12
CA THR A 555 12.84 -5.34 32.89
C THR A 555 12.04 -6.24 31.93
N PHE A 556 12.52 -6.37 30.69
CA PHE A 556 11.87 -7.24 29.70
C PHE A 556 11.72 -8.68 30.19
N TYR A 557 12.80 -9.27 30.73
CA TYR A 557 12.78 -10.67 31.18
C TYR A 557 11.92 -10.88 32.43
N GLU A 558 11.90 -9.92 33.36
CA GLU A 558 11.02 -9.98 34.52
C GLU A 558 9.55 -9.98 34.09
N ALA A 559 9.15 -9.07 33.18
CA ALA A 559 7.80 -9.03 32.63
C ALA A 559 7.47 -10.29 31.81
N ALA A 560 8.42 -10.79 31.01
CA ALA A 560 8.26 -12.01 30.24
C ALA A 560 8.04 -13.24 31.13
N ALA A 561 8.74 -13.33 32.25
CA ALA A 561 8.53 -14.40 33.23
C ALA A 561 7.13 -14.34 33.86
N GLN A 562 6.58 -13.12 34.03
CA GLN A 562 5.22 -12.94 34.54
C GLN A 562 4.13 -13.21 33.49
N CYS A 563 4.40 -13.01 32.20
CA CYS A 563 3.43 -13.21 31.13
C CYS A 563 3.55 -14.55 30.41
N CYS A 564 4.65 -15.30 30.60
CA CYS A 564 4.86 -16.56 29.90
C CYS A 564 3.83 -17.59 30.39
N PRO A 565 2.89 -17.99 29.53
CA PRO A 565 1.80 -18.84 29.96
C PRO A 565 2.30 -20.26 30.19
N LYS A 566 1.70 -20.93 31.17
CA LYS A 566 1.97 -22.34 31.40
C LYS A 566 1.30 -23.16 30.30
N TYR A 567 2.08 -23.88 29.49
CA TYR A 567 1.54 -24.82 28.51
C TYR A 567 1.66 -26.24 29.09
N SER A 568 0.53 -26.93 29.29
CA SER A 568 0.54 -28.26 29.92
C SER A 568 0.98 -29.35 28.93
N THR A 569 2.10 -30.03 29.21
CA THR A 569 2.53 -31.22 28.46
C THR A 569 1.83 -32.51 28.93
N GLU A 570 1.03 -32.46 30.00
CA GLU A 570 0.41 -33.64 30.61
C GLU A 570 -1.11 -33.53 30.73
N THR A 571 -1.81 -34.57 30.27
CA THR A 571 -3.28 -34.75 30.16
C THR A 571 -4.04 -34.84 31.50
N LYS A 572 -3.56 -34.25 32.59
CA LYS A 572 -4.19 -34.36 33.91
C LYS A 572 -4.12 -33.09 34.74
N PHE A 573 -4.96 -32.12 34.44
CA PHE A 573 -5.46 -31.20 35.46
C PHE A 573 -6.97 -30.97 35.28
N VAL A 574 -7.71 -31.20 36.36
CA VAL A 574 -9.17 -30.95 36.46
C VAL A 574 -9.47 -29.46 36.73
N ASP A 575 -8.45 -28.66 37.07
CA ASP A 575 -8.59 -27.23 37.38
C ASP A 575 -8.35 -26.28 36.19
N ASP A 576 -7.93 -26.80 35.03
CA ASP A 576 -7.66 -25.98 33.81
C ASP A 576 -8.96 -25.57 33.09
N GLU A 577 -10.10 -26.20 33.40
CA GLU A 577 -11.40 -25.86 32.79
C GLU A 577 -11.87 -24.43 33.13
N ASN A 578 -11.35 -23.83 34.21
CA ASN A 578 -11.74 -22.50 34.66
C ASN A 578 -10.83 -21.38 34.13
N HIS A 579 -9.72 -21.69 33.45
CA HIS A 579 -8.78 -20.70 32.93
C HIS A 579 -8.77 -20.73 31.40
N ARG A 580 -8.83 -19.54 30.77
CA ARG A 580 -8.69 -19.44 29.32
C ARG A 580 -7.23 -19.63 28.92
N LYS A 581 -7.00 -20.10 27.70
CA LYS A 581 -5.65 -20.14 27.13
C LYS A 581 -5.13 -18.73 26.88
N ALA A 582 -3.83 -18.53 27.09
CA ALA A 582 -3.18 -17.29 26.67
C ALA A 582 -3.19 -17.16 25.14
N THR A 583 -3.31 -15.93 24.67
CA THR A 583 -3.50 -15.61 23.24
C THR A 583 -2.37 -14.75 22.69
N ASN A 584 -1.56 -14.14 23.55
CA ASN A 584 -0.40 -13.35 23.19
C ASN A 584 0.88 -14.20 23.16
N GLY A 585 1.27 -14.66 21.98
CA GLY A 585 2.54 -15.37 21.77
C GLY A 585 3.74 -14.47 21.45
N GLY A 586 3.54 -13.15 21.29
CA GLY A 586 4.60 -12.20 20.89
C GLY A 586 5.79 -12.20 21.85
N PRO A 587 5.56 -11.98 23.16
CA PRO A 587 6.61 -12.03 24.18
C PRO A 587 7.44 -13.30 24.17
N THR A 588 6.78 -14.47 24.16
CA THR A 588 7.45 -15.77 24.15
C THR A 588 8.32 -15.95 22.91
N TYR A 589 7.86 -15.49 21.75
CA TYR A 589 8.68 -15.53 20.54
C TYR A 589 9.92 -14.64 20.67
N LEU A 590 9.81 -13.40 21.17
CA LEU A 590 10.98 -12.54 21.35
C LEU A 590 11.99 -13.12 22.33
N VAL A 591 11.53 -13.71 23.44
CA VAL A 591 12.42 -14.42 24.37
C VAL A 591 13.21 -15.51 23.65
N ASN A 592 12.50 -16.39 22.92
CA ASN A 592 13.15 -17.45 22.14
C ASN A 592 14.08 -16.90 21.06
N TYR A 593 13.70 -15.78 20.46
CA TYR A 593 14.48 -15.12 19.42
C TYR A 593 15.80 -14.57 19.97
N PHE A 594 15.77 -13.85 21.10
CA PHE A 594 16.96 -13.33 21.78
C PHE A 594 17.86 -14.40 22.39
N GLN A 595 17.37 -15.63 22.59
CA GLN A 595 18.19 -16.73 23.11
C GLN A 595 18.82 -17.57 22.00
N ASN A 596 18.07 -17.83 20.92
CA ASN A 596 18.52 -18.75 19.87
C ASN A 596 19.25 -18.06 18.72
N LYS A 597 18.95 -16.78 18.46
CA LYS A 597 19.48 -16.05 17.29
C LYS A 597 20.39 -14.88 17.64
N PHE A 598 20.57 -14.58 18.93
CA PHE A 598 21.25 -13.37 19.37
C PHE A 598 22.46 -13.73 20.23
N SER A 599 23.66 -13.56 19.65
CA SER A 599 24.93 -13.36 20.36
C SER A 599 25.23 -11.86 20.45
N PHE A 600 24.22 -11.07 20.82
CA PHE A 600 24.33 -9.60 20.76
C PHE A 600 25.26 -9.00 21.80
N PHE A 601 25.78 -9.80 22.73
CA PHE A 601 26.57 -9.31 23.85
C PHE A 601 27.59 -10.37 24.27
N ASP A 602 28.85 -9.96 24.40
CA ASP A 602 29.83 -10.65 25.25
C ASP A 602 29.68 -10.24 26.74
N PHE A 603 28.58 -9.55 27.10
CA PHE A 603 28.15 -9.33 28.49
C PHE A 603 27.60 -10.65 29.07
N GLU A 604 28.45 -11.67 29.18
CA GLU A 604 28.06 -13.09 29.31
C GLU A 604 27.34 -13.51 30.60
N LEU A 605 27.22 -12.68 31.65
CA LEU A 605 26.85 -13.20 32.98
C LEU A 605 25.39 -12.98 33.43
N GLU A 606 24.77 -11.82 33.22
CA GLU A 606 23.43 -11.55 33.77
C GLU A 606 22.29 -11.89 32.79
N ILE A 607 22.45 -11.58 31.50
CA ILE A 607 21.42 -11.82 30.47
C ILE A 607 21.27 -13.33 30.18
N SER A 608 22.38 -14.08 30.19
CA SER A 608 22.38 -15.53 29.97
C SER A 608 21.70 -16.30 31.11
N GLN A 609 21.85 -15.85 32.36
CA GLN A 609 21.21 -16.48 33.52
C GLN A 609 19.69 -16.24 33.53
N MET A 610 19.23 -15.00 33.36
CA MET A 610 17.79 -14.70 33.31
C MET A 610 17.11 -15.31 32.07
N GLY A 611 17.82 -15.32 30.93
CA GLY A 611 17.37 -15.98 29.72
C GLY A 611 17.24 -17.50 29.90
N SER A 612 18.27 -18.17 30.41
CA SER A 612 18.25 -19.63 30.57
C SER A 612 17.17 -20.15 31.52
N GLU A 613 16.82 -19.42 32.59
CA GLU A 613 15.67 -19.75 33.44
C GLU A 613 14.34 -19.68 32.67
N ILE A 614 14.12 -18.62 31.89
CA ILE A 614 12.93 -18.48 31.05
C ILE A 614 12.96 -19.48 29.88
N GLN A 615 14.14 -19.89 29.41
CA GLN A 615 14.29 -20.93 28.40
C GLN A 615 13.96 -22.31 28.95
N GLU A 616 14.34 -22.63 30.18
CA GLU A 616 13.93 -23.88 30.84
C GLU A 616 12.40 -23.92 30.97
N ILE A 617 11.79 -22.77 31.28
CA ILE A 617 10.34 -22.57 31.32
C ILE A 617 9.72 -22.73 29.92
N THR A 618 10.31 -22.11 28.90
CA THR A 618 9.77 -22.07 27.53
C THR A 618 10.00 -23.39 26.79
N ASN A 619 11.15 -24.04 26.96
CA ASN A 619 11.45 -25.37 26.41
C ASN A 619 10.54 -26.46 26.99
N LYS A 620 10.19 -26.39 28.29
CA LYS A 620 9.16 -27.26 28.89
C LYS A 620 7.77 -27.03 28.28
N ASN A 621 7.53 -25.86 27.70
CA ASN A 621 6.29 -25.44 27.04
C ASN A 621 6.32 -25.58 25.49
N CYS A 622 7.50 -25.77 24.87
CA CYS A 622 7.74 -25.64 23.42
C CYS A 622 7.13 -26.74 22.55
N GLU A 623 6.77 -27.92 23.09
CA GLU A 623 6.11 -28.97 22.30
C GLU A 623 4.75 -28.51 21.74
N ILE A 624 4.04 -27.62 22.46
CA ILE A 624 2.74 -27.08 22.04
C ILE A 624 2.90 -25.91 21.08
N ILE A 625 3.87 -25.03 21.32
CA ILE A 625 4.16 -23.89 20.45
C ILE A 625 4.65 -24.38 19.07
N ASN A 626 5.50 -25.42 19.04
CA ASN A 626 5.92 -26.06 17.80
C ASN A 626 4.74 -26.71 17.05
N SER A 627 3.73 -27.28 17.74
CA SER A 627 2.51 -27.78 17.09
C SER A 627 1.62 -26.68 16.48
N TYR A 628 1.57 -25.50 17.10
CA TYR A 628 0.84 -24.33 16.56
C TYR A 628 1.59 -23.71 15.36
N PHE A 629 2.93 -23.78 15.36
CA PHE A 629 3.76 -23.37 14.22
C PHE A 629 3.79 -24.41 13.09
N GLU A 630 3.72 -25.72 13.38
CA GLU A 630 3.48 -26.79 12.41
C GLU A 630 2.10 -26.66 11.74
N TYR A 631 1.14 -25.97 12.38
CA TYR A 631 -0.15 -25.61 11.77
C TYR A 631 -0.06 -24.38 10.84
N LEU A 632 0.95 -23.51 11.02
CA LEU A 632 1.22 -22.35 10.16
C LEU A 632 2.25 -22.64 9.04
N GLU A 633 3.10 -23.65 9.23
CA GLU A 633 4.03 -24.22 8.25
C GLU A 633 3.37 -24.57 6.90
N PRO A 634 2.17 -25.19 6.83
CA PRO A 634 1.46 -25.45 5.59
C PRO A 634 1.22 -24.19 4.76
N LYS A 635 1.03 -23.01 5.37
CA LYS A 635 0.90 -21.75 4.61
C LYS A 635 2.24 -21.31 4.01
N LYS A 636 3.35 -21.43 4.73
CA LYS A 636 4.70 -21.16 4.20
C LYS A 636 5.11 -22.18 3.14
N LYS A 637 4.71 -23.45 3.31
CA LYS A 637 4.94 -24.55 2.37
C LYS A 637 4.07 -24.42 1.12
N ILE A 638 2.83 -23.95 1.24
CA ILE A 638 1.98 -23.62 0.09
C ILE A 638 2.54 -22.42 -0.68
N ILE A 639 3.00 -21.37 0.01
CA ILE A 639 3.67 -20.23 -0.62
C ILE A 639 4.97 -20.67 -1.31
N SER A 640 5.80 -21.50 -0.68
CA SER A 640 7.05 -21.99 -1.28
C SER A 640 6.83 -23.05 -2.38
N ILE A 641 5.75 -23.83 -2.35
CA ILE A 641 5.35 -24.73 -3.44
C ILE A 641 4.82 -23.93 -4.62
N ILE A 642 4.11 -22.82 -4.37
CA ILE A 642 3.69 -21.86 -5.40
C ILE A 642 4.94 -21.24 -6.03
N ASP A 643 5.89 -20.74 -5.24
CA ASP A 643 7.13 -20.11 -5.73
C ASP A 643 8.08 -21.10 -6.43
N ASN A 644 8.19 -22.34 -5.96
CA ASN A 644 9.00 -23.38 -6.61
C ASN A 644 8.38 -23.91 -7.91
N LYS A 645 7.04 -23.88 -8.05
CA LYS A 645 6.40 -24.11 -9.35
C LYS A 645 6.69 -22.98 -10.34
N PHE A 646 6.91 -21.75 -9.89
CA PHE A 646 7.30 -20.62 -10.74
C PHE A 646 8.75 -20.69 -11.23
N THR A 647 9.66 -21.29 -10.47
CA THR A 647 11.09 -21.35 -10.85
C THR A 647 11.44 -22.54 -11.75
N HIS A 648 10.64 -23.61 -11.77
CA HIS A 648 10.97 -24.85 -12.49
C HIS A 648 10.13 -25.15 -13.75
N SER A 649 9.14 -24.33 -14.10
CA SER A 649 8.47 -24.46 -15.41
C SER A 649 8.93 -23.37 -16.38
N GLY A 650 9.97 -23.67 -17.16
CA GLY A 650 10.43 -22.85 -18.29
C GLY A 650 9.47 -22.78 -19.48
N ASN A 651 8.15 -22.88 -19.26
CA ASN A 651 7.12 -22.75 -20.29
C ASN A 651 6.09 -21.70 -19.88
N SER A 652 5.71 -20.86 -20.84
CA SER A 652 4.79 -19.74 -20.69
C SER A 652 3.40 -20.18 -20.21
N VAL A 653 3.08 -19.84 -18.96
CA VAL A 653 1.75 -20.02 -18.37
C VAL A 653 0.71 -19.20 -19.16
N THR A 654 -0.35 -19.85 -19.63
CA THR A 654 -1.37 -19.22 -20.47
C THR A 654 -2.32 -18.34 -19.66
N THR A 655 -2.94 -17.35 -20.31
CA THR A 655 -3.86 -16.38 -19.68
C THR A 655 -5.09 -17.04 -19.03
N LEU A 656 -5.44 -18.26 -19.45
CA LEU A 656 -6.55 -19.04 -18.91
C LEU A 656 -6.19 -19.68 -17.55
N GLU A 657 -4.94 -20.13 -17.39
CA GLU A 657 -4.43 -20.69 -16.13
C GLU A 657 -4.30 -19.62 -15.05
N ARG A 658 -3.87 -18.40 -15.42
CA ARG A 658 -3.89 -17.24 -14.50
C ARG A 658 -5.30 -16.89 -14.02
N ARG A 659 -6.33 -17.07 -14.86
CA ARG A 659 -7.73 -16.78 -14.52
C ARG A 659 -8.33 -17.82 -13.57
N ASN A 660 -8.04 -19.09 -13.79
CA ASN A 660 -8.50 -20.18 -12.92
C ASN A 660 -7.83 -20.15 -11.54
N MET A 661 -6.55 -19.75 -11.45
CA MET A 661 -5.85 -19.60 -10.17
C MET A 661 -6.34 -18.39 -9.35
N LYS A 662 -6.73 -17.29 -10.01
CA LYS A 662 -7.34 -16.12 -9.36
C LYS A 662 -8.69 -16.45 -8.73
N ASN A 663 -9.45 -17.38 -9.32
CA ASN A 663 -10.72 -17.86 -8.77
C ASN A 663 -10.55 -18.78 -7.55
N ASN A 664 -9.48 -19.58 -7.50
CA ASN A 664 -9.17 -20.42 -6.33
C ASN A 664 -8.63 -19.60 -5.15
N TYR A 665 -7.92 -18.50 -5.40
CA TYR A 665 -7.43 -17.61 -4.33
C TYR A 665 -8.59 -16.88 -3.61
N ASN A 666 -9.66 -16.53 -4.34
CA ASN A 666 -10.86 -15.91 -3.79
C ASN A 666 -11.77 -16.89 -3.01
N GLN A 667 -11.52 -18.20 -3.07
CA GLN A 667 -12.22 -19.19 -2.22
C GLN A 667 -11.60 -19.32 -0.82
N PHE A 668 -10.41 -18.74 -0.58
CA PHE A 668 -9.73 -18.76 0.73
C PHE A 668 -9.86 -17.46 1.53
N SER A 669 -10.58 -16.45 1.02
CA SER A 669 -11.01 -15.30 1.83
C SER A 669 -12.31 -15.66 2.56
N MET A 670 -12.24 -15.87 3.89
CA MET A 670 -13.45 -15.96 4.70
C MET A 670 -14.19 -14.62 4.69
N PRO A 671 -15.54 -14.61 4.60
CA PRO A 671 -16.34 -13.42 4.85
C PRO A 671 -16.34 -13.08 6.35
N PRO A 672 -16.65 -11.83 6.75
CA PRO A 672 -16.40 -11.35 8.11
C PRO A 672 -17.34 -11.91 9.20
N ASN A 673 -18.27 -12.81 8.89
CA ASN A 673 -19.28 -13.30 9.84
C ASN A 673 -19.68 -14.75 9.51
N VAL A 674 -19.03 -15.73 10.14
CA VAL A 674 -19.62 -17.07 10.35
C VAL A 674 -19.26 -17.52 11.75
N ILE A 675 -20.28 -17.52 12.61
CA ILE A 675 -20.30 -18.11 13.94
C ILE A 675 -20.03 -19.61 13.77
N VAL A 676 -19.03 -20.13 14.50
CA VAL A 676 -18.76 -21.56 14.58
C VAL A 676 -19.76 -22.16 15.55
N ASP A 677 -20.92 -22.59 15.03
CA ASP A 677 -21.76 -23.56 15.73
C ASP A 677 -21.16 -24.96 15.56
N GLU A 678 -20.96 -25.60 16.72
CA GLU A 678 -20.73 -27.03 16.98
C GLU A 678 -20.59 -27.96 15.76
N LEU A 679 -19.36 -28.42 15.51
CA LEU A 679 -19.13 -29.65 14.76
C LEU A 679 -18.70 -30.74 15.75
N THR A 680 -19.69 -31.51 16.17
CA THR A 680 -19.54 -32.85 16.73
C THR A 680 -18.65 -33.70 15.82
N LEU A 681 -17.60 -34.25 16.42
CA LEU A 681 -16.80 -35.35 15.89
C LEU A 681 -17.73 -36.51 15.50
N ASN A 682 -17.73 -36.88 14.21
CA ASN A 682 -18.02 -38.23 13.80
C ASN A 682 -16.77 -38.79 13.13
N ASP A 683 -16.29 -39.88 13.72
CA ASP A 683 -15.28 -40.78 13.19
C ASP A 683 -15.70 -41.32 11.80
N GLU A 684 -14.68 -41.72 11.03
CA GLU A 684 -14.71 -42.44 9.74
C GLU A 684 -14.89 -41.61 8.44
N GLN A 685 -13.78 -41.14 7.86
CA GLN A 685 -13.19 -41.66 6.61
C GLN A 685 -11.94 -40.87 6.17
#